data_AF-V4RGD1-F1
#
_entry.id   AF-V4RGD1-F1
#
_cell.length_a   1.000
_cell.length_b   1.000
_cell.length_c   1.000
_cell.angle_alpha   90.00
_cell.angle_beta   90.00
_cell.angle_gamma   90.00
#
_symmetry.space_group_name_H-M   'P 1'
#
loop_
_entity.id
_entity.type
_entity.pdbx_description
1 polymer ?
#
loop_
_entity_poly.entity_id
_entity_poly.type
_entity_poly.pdbx_seq_one_letter_code
_entity_poly.pdbx_strand_id
1 'polypeptide(L)'
;MLPGSNFWVVLLLIIGVAVPKVDLYTVEGSRPYRILLDTDMDTDDFFALSFLLKLNRSEFHLEAITINANAWIDAGHAVNHIYDILYMMDRDDISVGVGGEGGILEDGTILADVGGYLPIIEQGTTTTGYCRYRQAIPVGHAGRLEKDTNLGIRKEFLPQGSRRYSPLEQLTAQQVLTDKISEGPITVILIGAHTNMGIFLMKNPHLKKNIEHIYAMGGGVRSKNPTGCCPKNSSSSCRPQQCGDPGNLFTDYTTNPYAEFNMFGDPFAAYQVFHSGIPITLIPLDATNTILVTKNFYKMFEESQNTYEAQYCFKSLKMARDTWLNDQFYASYFMWDSFTSGVAMSIMQHSHNHNGENEFAEMEYMNITVVTSNKPYGISDGSNPFFDGRETPKFNLKKGGVHSGHVQTGIRDPFCIVKNGKGKCKDGYTEEVTDSEAVHVLVAKNAKTSKDVSSKLDREFYLNFLEVLNRPQQTGRFNFTTEFPYFKEFFYKPNFGTRKLGKPVVFDMDMSVGDFLALFYLLKAPVEVINLKAILVSPTGWANAATIDVIYDLLHMMGRDDVQVGLGDLFATNQSDPIDPSVGDCKYVKSIPHGCGGFLDSDTLYGLARDMPRSPRRYTAENSVKYGAPRDTDHPELRQPLALEIWDSTTSTLEPGSKITLLTNGPLTNLAKILSSKKNATSLIQEVYIVGGHLSHGDRDSGNVFTVPLNKYAEFNMFLDPLAAKTVFESPLNITLIPLGVQRKVSSFPKILRRLCLKNKTPEAQFAQRLLSRLYHLQQTHYRYHHMEIFLGEILGAVALAGDNSLLKPTVQVKSIKVIAEGNEYKDGQTVIDKNQGIFVRVIENLDPEAYYDLFANELNSKNQSAVIGSFDEQKRMWSKPPVNQTQSPI
;
A
#
# COMPACT_ATOMS: atom_id res chain seq x y z
N MET A 1 -76.22 14.28 -10.08
CA MET A 1 -75.82 15.68 -10.33
C MET A 1 -74.65 15.66 -11.31
N LEU A 2 -74.88 16.20 -12.52
CA LEU A 2 -73.87 16.58 -13.53
C LEU A 2 -73.09 17.84 -13.03
N PRO A 3 -72.16 18.44 -13.80
CA PRO A 3 -70.92 17.97 -14.43
C PRO A 3 -69.79 19.03 -14.16
N GLY A 4 -68.57 19.03 -14.71
CA GLY A 4 -68.25 19.15 -16.13
C GLY A 4 -66.98 20.01 -16.31
N SER A 5 -66.08 19.53 -17.16
CA SER A 5 -64.83 20.15 -17.58
C SER A 5 -65.10 21.22 -18.65
N ASN A 6 -64.33 22.32 -18.64
CA ASN A 6 -64.34 23.35 -19.68
C ASN A 6 -63.06 23.29 -20.51
N PHE A 7 -63.24 22.91 -21.77
CA PHE A 7 -62.31 23.09 -22.88
C PHE A 7 -62.45 24.52 -23.43
N TRP A 8 -61.33 25.17 -23.77
CA TRP A 8 -61.31 26.35 -24.63
C TRP A 8 -60.55 26.05 -25.91
N VAL A 9 -61.21 26.32 -27.04
CA VAL A 9 -60.66 26.30 -28.40
C VAL A 9 -60.44 27.75 -28.83
N VAL A 10 -59.27 28.07 -29.35
CA VAL A 10 -59.05 29.26 -30.19
C VAL A 10 -58.32 28.83 -31.46
N LEU A 11 -58.98 29.10 -32.60
CA LEU A 11 -58.47 28.99 -33.97
C LEU A 11 -57.27 29.93 -34.19
N LEU A 12 -56.27 29.50 -34.95
CA LEU A 12 -55.39 30.41 -35.70
C LEU A 12 -55.02 29.84 -37.08
N LEU A 13 -55.01 30.75 -38.06
CA LEU A 13 -54.95 30.55 -39.51
C LEU A 13 -53.67 29.86 -40.00
N ILE A 14 -53.85 29.02 -41.02
CA ILE A 14 -52.77 28.46 -41.85
C ILE A 14 -52.40 29.50 -42.93
N ILE A 15 -51.19 30.07 -42.84
CA ILE A 15 -50.51 30.70 -43.96
C ILE A 15 -49.37 29.76 -44.35
N GLY A 16 -49.45 29.21 -45.56
CA GLY A 16 -48.42 28.34 -46.12
C GLY A 16 -47.18 29.13 -46.51
N VAL A 17 -46.05 28.77 -45.91
CA VAL A 17 -44.71 29.05 -46.45
C VAL A 17 -44.03 27.70 -46.64
N ALA A 18 -43.74 27.38 -47.90
CA ALA A 18 -42.97 26.20 -48.27
C ALA A 18 -41.52 26.39 -47.80
N VAL A 19 -41.11 25.64 -46.77
CA VAL A 19 -39.71 25.47 -46.37
C VAL A 19 -39.25 24.12 -46.91
N PRO A 20 -38.10 24.03 -47.62
CA PRO A 20 -37.63 22.78 -48.20
C PRO A 20 -37.35 21.77 -47.08
N LYS A 21 -37.68 20.49 -47.34
CA LYS A 21 -37.33 19.35 -46.48
C LYS A 21 -35.84 19.39 -46.15
N VAL A 22 -35.52 19.77 -44.93
CA VAL A 22 -34.27 19.38 -44.29
C VAL A 22 -34.59 18.03 -43.65
N ASP A 23 -33.95 16.97 -44.15
CA ASP A 23 -33.93 15.68 -43.50
C ASP A 23 -33.30 15.86 -42.11
N LEU A 24 -34.16 15.99 -41.10
CA LEU A 24 -33.78 15.85 -39.70
C LEU A 24 -33.45 14.39 -39.47
N TYR A 25 -32.21 14.01 -39.76
CA TYR A 25 -31.56 12.92 -39.05
C TYR A 25 -31.52 13.33 -37.58
N THR A 26 -32.51 12.87 -36.81
CA THR A 26 -32.35 12.72 -35.37
C THR A 26 -31.20 11.75 -35.17
N VAL A 27 -30.00 12.28 -34.91
CA VAL A 27 -28.92 11.52 -34.30
C VAL A 27 -29.49 11.00 -32.99
N GLU A 28 -29.83 9.71 -32.93
CA GLU A 28 -29.87 9.00 -31.66
C GLU A 28 -28.50 9.24 -31.03
N GLY A 29 -28.44 10.13 -30.02
CA GLY A 29 -27.20 10.41 -29.31
C GLY A 29 -26.67 9.08 -28.78
N SER A 30 -25.54 8.62 -29.33
CA SER A 30 -24.90 7.39 -28.89
C SER A 30 -24.64 7.47 -27.39
N ARG A 31 -25.06 6.47 -26.64
CA ARG A 31 -24.75 6.39 -25.20
C ARG A 31 -23.23 6.38 -25.04
N PRO A 32 -22.68 7.05 -24.01
CA PRO A 32 -21.23 7.07 -23.78
C PRO A 32 -20.71 5.65 -23.53
N TYR A 33 -19.47 5.40 -23.94
CA TYR A 33 -18.75 4.19 -23.57
C TYR A 33 -18.56 4.15 -22.06
N ARG A 34 -19.15 3.14 -21.42
CA ARG A 34 -18.99 2.92 -19.99
C ARG A 34 -17.64 2.25 -19.75
N ILE A 35 -16.85 2.78 -18.85
CA ILE A 35 -15.49 2.31 -18.56
C ILE A 35 -15.38 1.95 -17.08
N LEU A 36 -14.79 0.78 -16.82
CA LEU A 36 -14.28 0.37 -15.53
C LEU A 36 -12.76 0.19 -15.63
N LEU A 37 -12.03 0.77 -14.70
CA LEU A 37 -10.57 0.68 -14.60
C LEU A 37 -10.17 -0.25 -13.45
N ASP A 38 -9.37 -1.29 -13.69
CA ASP A 38 -8.70 -2.09 -12.66
C ASP A 38 -7.20 -1.75 -12.66
N THR A 39 -6.67 -1.32 -11.53
CA THR A 39 -5.36 -0.64 -11.43
C THR A 39 -4.66 -1.01 -10.13
N ASP A 40 -3.34 -1.11 -10.16
CA ASP A 40 -2.48 -1.22 -8.98
C ASP A 40 -1.83 0.11 -8.59
N MET A 41 -2.35 1.22 -9.12
CA MET A 41 -2.12 2.60 -8.67
C MET A 41 -0.63 2.95 -8.49
N ASP A 42 0.25 2.47 -9.38
CA ASP A 42 1.60 2.98 -9.52
C ASP A 42 1.58 4.37 -10.23
N THR A 43 2.77 4.93 -10.44
CA THR A 43 3.05 6.27 -10.94
C THR A 43 2.54 6.43 -12.36
N ASP A 44 2.68 5.40 -13.19
CA ASP A 44 2.17 5.33 -14.54
C ASP A 44 0.66 5.08 -14.61
N ASP A 45 0.06 4.39 -13.63
CA ASP A 45 -1.41 4.34 -13.48
C ASP A 45 -1.99 5.73 -13.20
N PHE A 46 -1.30 6.59 -12.43
CA PHE A 46 -1.78 7.96 -12.21
C PHE A 46 -1.88 8.74 -13.52
N PHE A 47 -0.99 8.47 -14.47
CA PHE A 47 -1.01 9.10 -15.79
C PHE A 47 -2.17 8.57 -16.61
N ALA A 48 -2.43 7.26 -16.54
CA ALA A 48 -3.58 6.61 -17.17
C ALA A 48 -4.90 7.16 -16.63
N LEU A 49 -5.06 7.17 -15.31
CA LEU A 49 -6.24 7.69 -14.62
C LEU A 49 -6.45 9.18 -14.93
N SER A 50 -5.40 10.00 -14.84
CA SER A 50 -5.50 11.43 -15.17
C SER A 50 -5.90 11.65 -16.62
N PHE A 51 -5.36 10.85 -17.56
CA PHE A 51 -5.76 10.90 -18.96
C PHE A 51 -7.24 10.53 -19.15
N LEU A 52 -7.71 9.44 -18.54
CA LEU A 52 -9.11 8.99 -18.62
C LEU A 52 -10.09 10.02 -18.03
N LEU A 53 -9.72 10.67 -16.92
CA LEU A 53 -10.55 11.69 -16.27
C LEU A 53 -10.69 12.98 -17.10
N LYS A 54 -9.83 13.17 -18.10
CA LYS A 54 -9.79 14.30 -19.04
C LYS A 54 -10.51 14.05 -20.37
N LEU A 55 -11.01 12.84 -20.57
CA LEU A 55 -11.77 12.47 -21.77
C LEU A 55 -13.20 13.01 -21.72
N ASN A 56 -13.75 13.36 -22.89
CA ASN A 56 -15.09 13.91 -23.00
C ASN A 56 -16.15 12.98 -22.37
N ARG A 57 -16.79 13.42 -21.27
CA ARG A 57 -17.72 12.60 -20.48
C ARG A 57 -18.99 12.19 -21.24
N SER A 58 -19.37 12.95 -22.27
CA SER A 58 -20.48 12.60 -23.16
C SER A 58 -20.16 11.43 -24.09
N GLU A 59 -18.88 11.07 -24.21
CA GLU A 59 -18.38 10.01 -25.08
C GLU A 59 -17.77 8.87 -24.26
N PHE A 60 -17.02 9.18 -23.21
CA PHE A 60 -16.37 8.23 -22.31
C PHE A 60 -16.78 8.47 -20.87
N HIS A 61 -17.47 7.50 -20.28
CA HIS A 61 -17.94 7.57 -18.92
C HIS A 61 -17.16 6.56 -18.05
N LEU A 62 -16.09 7.04 -17.41
CA LEU A 62 -15.43 6.29 -16.34
C LEU A 62 -16.35 6.26 -15.12
N GLU A 63 -16.92 5.10 -14.83
CA GLU A 63 -17.93 4.88 -13.79
C GLU A 63 -17.34 4.27 -12.52
N ALA A 64 -16.27 3.49 -12.66
CA ALA A 64 -15.69 2.76 -11.56
C ALA A 64 -14.20 2.52 -11.69
N ILE A 65 -13.55 2.41 -10.53
CA ILE A 65 -12.16 2.01 -10.38
C ILE A 65 -12.09 0.87 -9.36
N THR A 66 -11.37 -0.20 -9.66
CA THR A 66 -11.04 -1.25 -8.70
C THR A 66 -9.54 -1.30 -8.45
N ILE A 67 -9.16 -1.35 -7.17
CA ILE A 67 -7.77 -1.44 -6.75
C ILE A 67 -7.36 -2.91 -6.69
N ASN A 68 -6.32 -3.26 -7.42
CA ASN A 68 -5.61 -4.51 -7.25
C ASN A 68 -4.43 -4.32 -6.30
N ALA A 69 -4.45 -4.97 -5.14
CA ALA A 69 -3.42 -4.84 -4.11
C ALA A 69 -2.34 -5.95 -4.20
N ASN A 70 -2.47 -6.86 -5.16
CA ASN A 70 -1.56 -7.96 -5.41
C ASN A 70 -0.42 -7.55 -6.38
N ALA A 71 0.09 -6.32 -6.25
CA ALA A 71 1.14 -5.78 -7.11
C ALA A 71 1.89 -4.60 -6.44
N TRP A 72 2.08 -3.47 -7.15
CA TRP A 72 3.03 -2.39 -6.81
C TRP A 72 2.60 -1.45 -5.69
N ILE A 73 1.37 -1.54 -5.20
CA ILE A 73 0.86 -0.67 -4.11
C ILE A 73 0.23 -1.46 -2.96
N ASP A 74 0.17 -0.85 -1.78
CA ASP A 74 -0.61 -1.32 -0.66
C ASP A 74 -1.99 -0.65 -0.58
N ALA A 75 -3.02 -1.47 -0.34
CA ALA A 75 -4.42 -1.09 -0.45
C ALA A 75 -4.81 0.17 0.35
N GLY A 76 -4.27 0.33 1.56
CA GLY A 76 -4.58 1.47 2.44
C GLY A 76 -4.05 2.81 1.93
N HIS A 77 -2.93 2.79 1.21
CA HIS A 77 -2.37 3.98 0.60
C HIS A 77 -3.05 4.27 -0.75
N ALA A 78 -3.26 3.25 -1.57
CA ALA A 78 -3.95 3.33 -2.86
C ALA A 78 -5.35 3.96 -2.77
N VAL A 79 -6.18 3.50 -1.82
CA VAL A 79 -7.56 4.01 -1.67
C VAL A 79 -7.59 5.50 -1.35
N ASN A 80 -6.68 5.96 -0.48
CA ASN A 80 -6.59 7.37 -0.16
C ASN A 80 -6.07 8.19 -1.35
N HIS A 81 -5.12 7.65 -2.09
CA HIS A 81 -4.58 8.30 -3.28
C HIS A 81 -5.66 8.52 -4.33
N ILE A 82 -6.45 7.49 -4.66
CA ILE A 82 -7.59 7.62 -5.59
C ILE A 82 -8.56 8.68 -5.08
N TYR A 83 -8.94 8.66 -3.80
CA TYR A 83 -9.87 9.64 -3.25
C TYR A 83 -9.35 11.07 -3.34
N ASP A 84 -8.06 11.28 -3.13
CA ASP A 84 -7.43 12.60 -3.24
C ASP A 84 -7.39 13.09 -4.71
N ILE A 85 -7.13 12.20 -5.68
CA ILE A 85 -7.22 12.51 -7.13
C ILE A 85 -8.66 12.81 -7.54
N LEU A 86 -9.62 11.97 -7.17
CA LEU A 86 -11.03 12.15 -7.53
C LEU A 86 -11.60 13.45 -6.93
N TYR A 87 -11.21 13.79 -5.71
CA TYR A 87 -11.61 15.06 -5.09
C TYR A 87 -11.03 16.28 -5.83
N MET A 88 -9.75 16.23 -6.24
CA MET A 88 -9.14 17.25 -7.09
C MET A 88 -9.90 17.43 -8.41
N MET A 89 -10.26 16.31 -9.05
CA MET A 89 -10.91 16.27 -10.37
C MET A 89 -12.43 16.50 -10.35
N ASP A 90 -13.01 16.71 -9.16
CA ASP A 90 -14.47 16.79 -8.95
C ASP A 90 -15.21 15.55 -9.48
N ARG A 91 -14.69 14.37 -9.12
CA ARG A 91 -15.17 13.06 -9.58
C ARG A 91 -15.42 12.06 -8.44
N ASP A 92 -15.90 12.57 -7.30
CA ASP A 92 -16.35 11.73 -6.19
C ASP A 92 -17.56 10.84 -6.54
N ASP A 93 -18.18 11.02 -7.72
CA ASP A 93 -19.22 10.16 -8.30
C ASP A 93 -18.70 8.78 -8.72
N ILE A 94 -17.39 8.63 -8.97
CA ILE A 94 -16.81 7.36 -9.41
C ILE A 94 -16.80 6.35 -8.26
N SER A 95 -17.36 5.17 -8.51
CA SER A 95 -17.32 4.05 -7.56
C SER A 95 -15.89 3.53 -7.41
N VAL A 96 -15.43 3.27 -6.19
CA VAL A 96 -14.08 2.73 -5.96
C VAL A 96 -14.18 1.49 -5.11
N GLY A 97 -13.70 0.37 -5.65
CA GLY A 97 -13.66 -0.92 -4.98
C GLY A 97 -12.24 -1.25 -4.54
N VAL A 98 -12.07 -1.72 -3.31
CA VAL A 98 -10.76 -2.15 -2.82
C VAL A 98 -10.89 -3.48 -2.10
N GLY A 99 -10.02 -4.42 -2.46
CA GLY A 99 -9.90 -5.68 -1.75
C GLY A 99 -11.23 -6.41 -1.57
N GLY A 100 -11.35 -7.07 -0.42
CA GLY A 100 -12.51 -7.89 -0.06
C GLY A 100 -12.15 -8.94 0.99
N GLU A 101 -12.96 -9.02 2.03
CA GLU A 101 -12.63 -9.85 3.20
C GLU A 101 -12.84 -11.34 2.97
N GLY A 102 -13.64 -11.73 1.97
CA GLY A 102 -13.93 -13.12 1.57
C GLY A 102 -12.70 -13.97 1.29
N GLY A 103 -12.90 -15.29 1.23
CA GLY A 103 -11.83 -16.23 0.90
C GLY A 103 -12.25 -17.29 -0.11
N ILE A 104 -11.30 -18.11 -0.52
CA ILE A 104 -11.52 -19.26 -1.39
C ILE A 104 -11.37 -20.53 -0.55
N LEU A 105 -12.39 -21.39 -0.57
CA LEU A 105 -12.39 -22.66 0.15
C LEU A 105 -11.40 -23.66 -0.47
N GLU A 106 -11.10 -24.73 0.28
CA GLU A 106 -10.19 -25.80 -0.13
C GLU A 106 -10.63 -26.52 -1.42
N ASP A 107 -11.93 -26.59 -1.70
CA ASP A 107 -12.46 -27.18 -2.94
C ASP A 107 -12.41 -26.21 -4.14
N GLY A 108 -12.05 -24.95 -3.91
CA GLY A 108 -12.05 -23.88 -4.92
C GLY A 108 -13.33 -23.06 -4.97
N THR A 109 -14.27 -23.25 -4.05
CA THR A 109 -15.45 -22.38 -3.97
C THR A 109 -15.03 -20.96 -3.60
N ILE A 110 -15.26 -20.00 -4.50
CA ILE A 110 -14.99 -18.58 -4.29
C ILE A 110 -16.18 -17.96 -3.53
N LEU A 111 -15.94 -17.48 -2.31
CA LEU A 111 -17.00 -16.91 -1.48
C LEU A 111 -17.41 -15.48 -1.91
N ALA A 112 -18.41 -14.91 -1.23
CA ALA A 112 -18.73 -13.49 -1.32
C ALA A 112 -17.50 -12.62 -0.99
N ASP A 113 -17.37 -11.47 -1.64
CA ASP A 113 -16.40 -10.43 -1.28
C ASP A 113 -14.92 -10.86 -1.22
N VAL A 114 -14.49 -11.81 -2.05
CA VAL A 114 -13.07 -12.22 -2.12
C VAL A 114 -12.23 -11.08 -2.72
N GLY A 115 -11.24 -10.60 -1.97
CA GLY A 115 -10.38 -9.49 -2.42
C GLY A 115 -9.23 -9.91 -3.33
N GLY A 116 -8.74 -8.98 -4.14
CA GLY A 116 -7.50 -9.10 -4.90
C GLY A 116 -6.26 -8.68 -4.10
N TYR A 117 -6.12 -9.19 -2.87
CA TYR A 117 -4.93 -8.93 -2.04
C TYR A 117 -3.76 -9.86 -2.35
N LEU A 118 -4.07 -11.09 -2.78
CA LEU A 118 -3.16 -12.20 -2.96
C LEU A 118 -3.49 -12.87 -4.29
N PRO A 119 -2.54 -13.58 -4.93
CA PRO A 119 -2.86 -14.33 -6.13
C PRO A 119 -3.82 -15.48 -5.80
N ILE A 120 -4.69 -15.86 -6.73
CA ILE A 120 -5.72 -16.91 -6.54
C ILE A 120 -5.13 -18.23 -6.02
N ILE A 121 -3.88 -18.52 -6.39
CA ILE A 121 -3.15 -19.72 -5.95
C ILE A 121 -2.80 -19.73 -4.46
N GLU A 122 -2.68 -18.56 -3.84
CA GLU A 122 -2.34 -18.42 -2.40
C GLU A 122 -3.55 -18.04 -1.54
N GLN A 123 -4.68 -17.69 -2.17
CA GLN A 123 -5.90 -17.32 -1.46
C GLN A 123 -6.55 -18.52 -0.76
N GLY A 124 -6.63 -18.42 0.56
CA GLY A 124 -7.39 -19.31 1.45
C GLY A 124 -8.66 -18.65 1.97
N THR A 125 -9.14 -19.07 3.15
CA THR A 125 -10.38 -18.57 3.77
C THR A 125 -10.25 -17.22 4.49
N THR A 126 -9.03 -16.69 4.56
CA THR A 126 -8.63 -15.45 5.23
C THR A 126 -7.91 -14.54 4.24
N THR A 127 -7.65 -13.29 4.64
CA THR A 127 -6.84 -12.32 3.89
C THR A 127 -5.35 -12.40 4.25
N THR A 128 -4.92 -13.51 4.87
CA THR A 128 -3.51 -13.80 5.20
C THR A 128 -2.96 -14.76 4.17
N GLY A 129 -1.71 -14.60 3.78
CA GLY A 129 -1.11 -15.50 2.82
C GLY A 129 0.32 -15.11 2.47
N TYR A 130 0.99 -16.04 1.81
CA TYR A 130 2.32 -15.81 1.28
C TYR A 130 2.28 -14.73 0.20
N CYS A 131 3.46 -14.27 -0.19
CA CYS A 131 3.65 -13.18 -1.14
C CYS A 131 4.38 -13.68 -2.40
N ARG A 132 4.25 -14.95 -2.77
CA ARG A 132 5.12 -15.68 -3.74
C ARG A 132 5.55 -14.87 -4.95
N TYR A 133 4.59 -14.31 -5.68
CA TYR A 133 4.87 -13.50 -6.87
C TYR A 133 5.23 -12.06 -6.50
N ARG A 134 4.55 -11.49 -5.50
CA ARG A 134 4.80 -10.14 -5.00
C ARG A 134 6.20 -9.95 -4.41
N GLN A 135 6.92 -11.02 -4.04
CA GLN A 135 8.34 -10.98 -3.64
C GLN A 135 9.26 -10.40 -4.71
N ALA A 136 8.87 -10.47 -5.99
CA ALA A 136 9.63 -9.85 -7.08
C ALA A 136 9.53 -8.32 -7.07
N ILE A 137 8.59 -7.73 -6.31
CA ILE A 137 8.42 -6.27 -6.25
C ILE A 137 9.22 -5.73 -5.06
N PRO A 138 10.15 -4.78 -5.28
CA PRO A 138 10.86 -4.12 -4.19
C PRO A 138 9.90 -3.50 -3.17
N VAL A 139 10.24 -3.58 -1.89
CA VAL A 139 9.38 -3.02 -0.82
C VAL A 139 9.72 -1.54 -0.54
N GLY A 140 10.99 -1.18 -0.69
CA GLY A 140 11.53 0.13 -0.30
C GLY A 140 11.81 1.06 -1.47
N HIS A 141 13.09 1.36 -1.64
CA HIS A 141 13.58 2.20 -2.73
C HIS A 141 13.20 1.62 -4.09
N ALA A 142 12.70 2.46 -5.00
CA ALA A 142 12.12 2.10 -6.28
C ALA A 142 10.99 1.05 -6.19
N GLY A 143 10.33 0.95 -5.03
CA GLY A 143 9.35 -0.08 -4.70
C GLY A 143 8.09 0.47 -4.04
N ARG A 144 7.34 -0.42 -3.38
CA ARG A 144 6.01 -0.12 -2.82
C ARG A 144 5.95 1.12 -1.93
N LEU A 145 6.90 1.31 -1.02
CA LEU A 145 6.99 2.49 -0.15
C LEU A 145 6.98 3.82 -0.94
N GLU A 146 7.77 3.89 -2.02
CA GLU A 146 7.83 5.08 -2.85
C GLU A 146 6.53 5.28 -3.63
N LYS A 147 5.86 4.19 -4.06
CA LYS A 147 4.59 4.25 -4.79
C LYS A 147 3.43 4.66 -3.88
N ASP A 148 3.31 4.06 -2.70
CA ASP A 148 2.29 4.35 -1.68
C ASP A 148 2.24 5.84 -1.28
N THR A 149 3.42 6.46 -1.19
CA THR A 149 3.58 7.88 -0.83
C THR A 149 3.63 8.78 -2.07
N ASN A 150 3.81 8.19 -3.25
CA ASN A 150 4.28 8.85 -4.47
C ASN A 150 5.42 9.82 -4.17
N LEU A 151 6.47 9.30 -3.52
CA LEU A 151 7.67 10.04 -3.10
C LEU A 151 7.35 11.26 -2.21
N GLY A 152 6.25 11.20 -1.45
CA GLY A 152 5.71 12.29 -0.61
C GLY A 152 4.81 13.28 -1.34
N ILE A 153 4.81 13.27 -2.68
CA ILE A 153 4.08 14.26 -3.50
C ILE A 153 2.58 14.14 -3.28
N ARG A 154 2.06 12.94 -3.01
CA ARG A 154 0.64 12.75 -2.68
C ARG A 154 0.21 13.68 -1.55
N LYS A 155 0.97 13.71 -0.45
CA LYS A 155 0.66 14.58 0.70
C LYS A 155 1.01 16.05 0.48
N GLU A 156 1.94 16.36 -0.38
CA GLU A 156 2.27 17.75 -0.68
C GLU A 156 1.26 18.41 -1.63
N PHE A 157 0.83 17.69 -2.65
CA PHE A 157 0.15 18.27 -3.80
C PHE A 157 -1.35 18.00 -3.79
N LEU A 158 -1.79 16.76 -3.54
CA LEU A 158 -3.20 16.42 -3.70
C LEU A 158 -4.04 16.97 -2.54
N PRO A 159 -5.19 17.60 -2.84
CA PRO A 159 -6.14 18.02 -1.83
C PRO A 159 -6.81 16.81 -1.16
N GLN A 160 -7.39 17.02 0.02
CA GLN A 160 -7.99 15.94 0.81
C GLN A 160 -9.51 16.13 0.95
N GLY A 161 -10.27 15.31 0.23
CA GLY A 161 -11.74 15.30 0.28
C GLY A 161 -12.33 14.62 1.51
N SER A 162 -13.67 14.67 1.63
CA SER A 162 -14.43 14.06 2.75
C SER A 162 -14.52 12.54 2.67
N ARG A 163 -14.41 11.98 1.46
CA ARG A 163 -14.40 10.53 1.21
C ARG A 163 -13.21 9.89 1.92
N ARG A 164 -13.45 8.71 2.49
CA ARG A 164 -12.47 7.98 3.31
C ARG A 164 -12.77 6.49 3.27
N TYR A 165 -11.75 5.70 3.50
CA TYR A 165 -11.92 4.29 3.80
C TYR A 165 -12.71 4.10 5.11
N SER A 166 -13.57 3.08 5.16
CA SER A 166 -14.32 2.70 6.37
C SER A 166 -14.46 1.17 6.37
N PRO A 167 -13.91 0.45 7.35
CA PRO A 167 -13.98 -1.01 7.37
C PRO A 167 -15.43 -1.51 7.33
N LEU A 168 -15.70 -2.58 6.58
CA LEU A 168 -17.03 -3.17 6.31
C LEU A 168 -18.03 -2.29 5.52
N GLU A 169 -17.81 -0.98 5.40
CA GLU A 169 -18.64 -0.06 4.60
C GLU A 169 -18.02 0.27 3.25
N GLN A 170 -16.68 0.15 3.14
CA GLN A 170 -15.95 0.31 1.89
C GLN A 170 -16.39 -0.76 0.89
N LEU A 171 -16.80 -0.32 -0.30
CA LEU A 171 -17.12 -1.25 -1.39
C LEU A 171 -15.89 -2.09 -1.73
N THR A 172 -16.10 -3.40 -1.85
CA THR A 172 -15.07 -4.34 -2.28
C THR A 172 -14.86 -4.26 -3.79
N ALA A 173 -13.70 -4.70 -4.29
CA ALA A 173 -13.46 -4.75 -5.73
C ALA A 173 -14.52 -5.62 -6.44
N GLN A 174 -14.90 -6.74 -5.84
CA GLN A 174 -15.91 -7.65 -6.39
C GLN A 174 -17.32 -7.07 -6.39
N GLN A 175 -17.69 -6.27 -5.38
CA GLN A 175 -18.96 -5.56 -5.36
C GLN A 175 -19.04 -4.55 -6.49
N VAL A 176 -18.01 -3.70 -6.64
CA VAL A 176 -17.97 -2.69 -7.71
C VAL A 176 -18.01 -3.34 -9.11
N LEU A 177 -17.23 -4.40 -9.34
CA LEU A 177 -17.27 -5.16 -10.59
C LEU A 177 -18.68 -5.72 -10.85
N THR A 178 -19.27 -6.37 -9.86
CA THR A 178 -20.60 -7.00 -10.01
C THR A 178 -21.68 -5.96 -10.28
N ASP A 179 -21.73 -4.89 -9.50
CA ASP A 179 -22.73 -3.83 -9.64
C ASP A 179 -22.63 -3.20 -11.03
N LYS A 180 -21.43 -2.75 -11.43
CA LYS A 180 -21.25 -1.97 -12.67
C LYS A 180 -21.40 -2.81 -13.93
N ILE A 181 -20.91 -4.04 -13.92
CA ILE A 181 -21.04 -4.95 -15.07
C ILE A 181 -22.50 -5.43 -15.19
N SER A 182 -23.25 -5.57 -14.09
CA SER A 182 -24.66 -5.98 -14.15
C SER A 182 -25.59 -4.93 -14.78
N GLU A 183 -25.23 -3.64 -14.71
CA GLU A 183 -26.02 -2.52 -15.24
C GLU A 183 -26.14 -2.51 -16.78
N GLY A 184 -25.25 -3.22 -17.49
CA GLY A 184 -25.28 -3.32 -18.95
C GLY A 184 -23.88 -3.39 -19.58
N PRO A 185 -23.79 -3.25 -20.92
CA PRO A 185 -22.53 -3.29 -21.64
C PRO A 185 -21.49 -2.30 -21.07
N ILE A 186 -20.25 -2.77 -20.92
CA ILE A 186 -19.15 -2.00 -20.33
C ILE A 186 -17.79 -2.46 -20.89
N THR A 187 -16.86 -1.52 -21.02
CA THR A 187 -15.45 -1.77 -21.33
C THR A 187 -14.64 -1.83 -20.05
N VAL A 188 -13.74 -2.82 -19.96
CA VAL A 188 -12.82 -2.96 -18.83
C VAL A 188 -11.40 -2.67 -19.29
N ILE A 189 -10.71 -1.78 -18.58
CA ILE A 189 -9.28 -1.50 -18.76
C ILE A 189 -8.55 -2.10 -17.57
N LEU A 190 -7.65 -3.07 -17.83
CA LEU A 190 -6.82 -3.74 -16.83
C LEU A 190 -5.39 -3.22 -16.98
N ILE A 191 -4.92 -2.48 -15.98
CA ILE A 191 -3.54 -1.97 -15.92
C ILE A 191 -2.77 -2.43 -14.68
N GLY A 192 -3.43 -3.06 -13.72
CA GLY A 192 -2.78 -3.84 -12.67
C GLY A 192 -2.81 -5.35 -12.93
N ALA A 193 -2.41 -6.13 -11.93
CA ALA A 193 -2.56 -7.59 -11.98
C ALA A 193 -4.00 -8.02 -12.27
N HIS A 194 -4.20 -9.18 -12.89
CA HIS A 194 -5.53 -9.61 -13.34
C HIS A 194 -6.40 -10.25 -12.25
N THR A 195 -5.93 -10.30 -10.99
CA THR A 195 -6.57 -11.01 -9.87
C THR A 195 -8.05 -10.67 -9.69
N ASN A 196 -8.39 -9.37 -9.59
CA ASN A 196 -9.78 -8.94 -9.38
C ASN A 196 -10.71 -9.44 -10.50
N MET A 197 -10.28 -9.28 -11.75
CA MET A 197 -11.05 -9.68 -12.92
C MET A 197 -11.13 -11.21 -13.08
N GLY A 198 -10.05 -11.93 -12.79
CA GLY A 198 -10.03 -13.40 -12.78
C GLY A 198 -11.02 -13.98 -11.77
N ILE A 199 -11.02 -13.48 -10.53
CA ILE A 199 -11.99 -13.87 -9.49
C ILE A 199 -13.42 -13.58 -9.96
N PHE A 200 -13.65 -12.39 -10.51
CA PHE A 200 -14.97 -11.99 -10.99
C PHE A 200 -15.49 -12.93 -12.08
N LEU A 201 -14.68 -13.27 -13.08
CA LEU A 201 -15.07 -14.16 -14.17
C LEU A 201 -15.37 -15.59 -13.70
N MET A 202 -14.57 -16.10 -12.76
CA MET A 202 -14.77 -17.43 -12.19
C MET A 202 -16.06 -17.51 -11.35
N LYS A 203 -16.38 -16.42 -10.64
CA LYS A 203 -17.53 -16.36 -9.73
C LYS A 203 -18.84 -15.97 -10.42
N ASN A 204 -18.78 -15.06 -11.39
CA ASN A 204 -19.92 -14.48 -12.10
C ASN A 204 -19.88 -14.75 -13.61
N PRO A 205 -19.75 -16.01 -14.08
CA PRO A 205 -19.56 -16.31 -15.49
C PRO A 205 -20.74 -15.87 -16.38
N HIS A 206 -21.93 -15.70 -15.79
CA HIS A 206 -23.13 -15.24 -16.50
C HIS A 206 -23.11 -13.74 -16.83
N LEU A 207 -22.29 -12.93 -16.15
CA LEU A 207 -22.15 -11.50 -16.38
C LEU A 207 -21.09 -11.16 -17.44
N LYS A 208 -20.25 -12.12 -17.84
CA LYS A 208 -19.21 -11.91 -18.86
C LYS A 208 -19.74 -11.34 -20.17
N LYS A 209 -21.00 -11.67 -20.52
CA LYS A 209 -21.69 -11.18 -21.72
C LYS A 209 -21.93 -9.67 -21.76
N ASN A 210 -21.86 -9.01 -20.60
CA ASN A 210 -21.99 -7.56 -20.48
C ASN A 210 -20.65 -6.85 -20.64
N ILE A 211 -19.54 -7.58 -20.78
CA ILE A 211 -18.23 -6.99 -21.01
C ILE A 211 -18.03 -6.96 -22.52
N GLU A 212 -18.02 -5.76 -23.09
CA GLU A 212 -17.88 -5.57 -24.53
C GLU A 212 -16.45 -5.85 -24.98
N HIS A 213 -15.49 -5.33 -24.21
CA HIS A 213 -14.08 -5.43 -24.54
C HIS A 213 -13.21 -5.33 -23.28
N ILE A 214 -12.09 -6.05 -23.27
CA ILE A 214 -11.03 -5.91 -22.26
C ILE A 214 -9.77 -5.35 -22.94
N TYR A 215 -9.26 -4.24 -22.43
CA TYR A 215 -7.94 -3.72 -22.79
C TYR A 215 -6.99 -4.03 -21.66
N ALA A 216 -5.98 -4.86 -21.90
CA ALA A 216 -5.06 -5.31 -20.86
C ALA A 216 -3.63 -4.83 -21.15
N MET A 217 -3.05 -4.10 -20.20
CA MET A 217 -1.61 -3.88 -20.16
C MET A 217 -0.95 -5.10 -19.53
N GLY A 218 0.11 -5.59 -20.17
CA GLY A 218 1.01 -6.56 -19.57
C GLY A 218 1.47 -7.64 -20.54
N GLY A 219 2.31 -8.53 -20.03
CA GLY A 219 2.96 -9.55 -20.84
C GLY A 219 4.05 -9.01 -21.77
N GLY A 220 4.83 -9.92 -22.36
CA GLY A 220 5.76 -9.64 -23.44
C GLY A 220 5.80 -10.83 -24.38
N VAL A 221 5.31 -10.67 -25.60
CA VAL A 221 5.12 -11.79 -26.54
C VAL A 221 6.41 -12.04 -27.32
N ARG A 222 6.84 -11.01 -28.06
CA ARG A 222 8.07 -10.97 -28.88
C ARG A 222 8.99 -9.83 -28.45
N SER A 223 8.70 -9.20 -27.31
CA SER A 223 9.47 -8.09 -26.77
C SER A 223 10.95 -8.43 -26.64
N LYS A 224 11.80 -7.43 -26.90
CA LYS A 224 13.24 -7.49 -26.66
C LYS A 224 13.51 -6.51 -25.54
N ASN A 225 13.28 -6.94 -24.29
CA ASN A 225 13.23 -6.02 -23.16
C ASN A 225 14.55 -5.22 -23.02
N PRO A 226 14.50 -3.87 -23.14
CA PRO A 226 15.67 -3.02 -22.90
C PRO A 226 15.90 -2.73 -21.41
N THR A 227 14.92 -2.91 -20.52
CA THR A 227 15.01 -2.57 -19.08
C THR A 227 15.81 -3.56 -18.24
N GLY A 228 15.84 -4.84 -18.63
CA GLY A 228 16.68 -5.85 -17.97
C GLY A 228 18.19 -5.65 -18.15
N CYS A 229 18.59 -4.70 -19.00
CA CYS A 229 19.97 -4.53 -19.40
C CYS A 229 20.81 -3.74 -18.39
N CYS A 230 21.78 -4.42 -17.78
CA CYS A 230 22.87 -3.80 -17.05
C CYS A 230 23.69 -2.85 -17.96
N PRO A 231 24.00 -1.61 -17.53
CA PRO A 231 24.91 -0.72 -18.24
C PRO A 231 26.29 -1.35 -18.47
N LYS A 232 26.98 -0.96 -19.56
CA LYS A 232 28.35 -1.43 -19.88
C LYS A 232 29.39 -1.19 -18.77
N ASN A 233 29.12 -0.27 -17.83
CA ASN A 233 29.99 0.10 -16.71
C ASN A 233 29.32 -0.13 -15.32
N SER A 234 28.40 -1.10 -15.23
CA SER A 234 27.69 -1.39 -13.98
C SER A 234 28.56 -2.09 -12.93
N SER A 235 28.15 -2.00 -11.66
CA SER A 235 28.85 -2.60 -10.51
C SER A 235 28.91 -4.14 -10.61
N SER A 236 29.74 -4.78 -9.77
CA SER A 236 29.96 -6.23 -9.78
C SER A 236 28.71 -7.10 -9.49
N SER A 237 27.59 -6.49 -9.07
CA SER A 237 26.31 -7.19 -8.88
C SER A 237 25.49 -7.34 -10.17
N CYS A 238 25.67 -6.46 -11.16
CA CYS A 238 24.92 -6.48 -12.41
C CYS A 238 25.73 -7.21 -13.48
N ARG A 239 25.32 -8.44 -13.85
CA ARG A 239 26.00 -9.20 -14.92
C ARG A 239 25.39 -8.82 -16.28
N PRO A 240 26.18 -8.30 -17.26
CA PRO A 240 25.71 -7.83 -18.58
C PRO A 240 24.99 -8.85 -19.49
N GLN A 241 24.65 -10.03 -18.99
CA GLN A 241 24.00 -11.12 -19.74
C GLN A 241 22.46 -11.11 -19.65
N GLN A 242 21.86 -10.16 -18.91
CA GLN A 242 20.41 -10.11 -18.65
C GLN A 242 19.61 -9.31 -19.69
N CYS A 243 19.85 -9.53 -20.99
CA CYS A 243 19.26 -8.73 -22.07
C CYS A 243 18.53 -9.57 -23.12
N GLY A 244 17.45 -9.01 -23.69
CA GLY A 244 16.83 -9.49 -24.92
C GLY A 244 15.70 -10.51 -24.74
N ASP A 245 15.26 -10.74 -23.51
CA ASP A 245 14.12 -11.60 -23.21
C ASP A 245 12.81 -10.82 -23.15
N PRO A 246 11.65 -11.49 -23.26
CA PRO A 246 10.38 -10.79 -23.38
C PRO A 246 9.89 -10.08 -22.11
N GLY A 247 10.29 -10.56 -20.93
CA GLY A 247 9.78 -10.10 -19.63
C GLY A 247 10.55 -8.94 -18.99
N ASN A 248 9.99 -8.33 -17.94
CA ASN A 248 10.57 -7.20 -17.19
C ASN A 248 10.79 -7.43 -15.68
N LEU A 249 10.71 -8.68 -15.19
CA LEU A 249 11.00 -9.02 -13.79
C LEU A 249 12.49 -8.87 -13.43
N PHE A 250 12.95 -7.64 -13.23
CA PHE A 250 14.38 -7.33 -13.06
C PHE A 250 15.00 -7.93 -11.79
N THR A 251 14.25 -8.05 -10.70
CA THR A 251 14.68 -8.66 -9.42
C THR A 251 14.77 -10.19 -9.49
N ASP A 252 14.06 -10.79 -10.44
CA ASP A 252 13.80 -12.23 -10.53
C ASP A 252 14.20 -12.85 -11.88
N TYR A 253 14.95 -12.10 -12.69
CA TYR A 253 15.39 -12.52 -14.02
C TYR A 253 16.13 -13.86 -14.03
N THR A 254 16.86 -14.19 -12.95
CA THR A 254 17.62 -15.45 -12.84
C THR A 254 16.73 -16.69 -12.73
N THR A 255 15.45 -16.54 -12.40
CA THR A 255 14.49 -17.64 -12.30
C THR A 255 13.44 -17.56 -13.42
N ASN A 256 12.93 -16.34 -13.68
CA ASN A 256 11.87 -16.07 -14.65
C ASN A 256 12.13 -14.78 -15.45
N PRO A 257 12.83 -14.89 -16.58
CA PRO A 257 13.12 -13.78 -17.49
C PRO A 257 12.04 -13.51 -18.54
N TYR A 258 10.92 -14.26 -18.52
CA TYR A 258 9.92 -14.24 -19.58
C TYR A 258 8.68 -13.42 -19.22
N ALA A 259 8.38 -13.32 -17.93
CA ALA A 259 7.15 -12.74 -17.46
C ALA A 259 7.24 -11.22 -17.29
N GLU A 260 6.06 -10.60 -17.32
CA GLU A 260 5.86 -9.20 -17.02
C GLU A 260 5.11 -9.09 -15.67
N PHE A 261 5.33 -8.03 -14.90
CA PHE A 261 4.81 -7.88 -13.54
C PHE A 261 3.29 -8.10 -13.39
N ASN A 262 2.45 -7.49 -14.24
CA ASN A 262 0.99 -7.65 -14.16
C ASN A 262 0.54 -9.10 -14.42
N MET A 263 1.18 -9.79 -15.38
CA MET A 263 0.91 -11.20 -15.64
C MET A 263 1.49 -12.13 -14.57
N PHE A 264 2.67 -11.79 -14.04
CA PHE A 264 3.36 -12.57 -12.99
C PHE A 264 2.69 -12.44 -11.63
N GLY A 265 2.08 -11.29 -11.33
CA GLY A 265 1.38 -11.06 -10.07
C GLY A 265 0.29 -12.10 -9.79
N ASP A 266 -0.41 -12.57 -10.84
CA ASP A 266 -1.31 -13.71 -10.76
C ASP A 266 -1.46 -14.41 -12.14
N PRO A 267 -0.58 -15.37 -12.46
CA PRO A 267 -0.58 -16.04 -13.77
C PRO A 267 -1.88 -16.79 -14.04
N PHE A 268 -2.48 -17.35 -12.98
CA PHE A 268 -3.71 -18.10 -13.11
C PHE A 268 -4.89 -17.16 -13.40
N ALA A 269 -5.01 -16.04 -12.68
CA ALA A 269 -6.02 -15.03 -13.00
C ALA A 269 -5.85 -14.46 -14.41
N ALA A 270 -4.61 -14.17 -14.82
CA ALA A 270 -4.33 -13.73 -16.18
C ALA A 270 -4.80 -14.77 -17.21
N TYR A 271 -4.48 -16.04 -17.03
CA TYR A 271 -5.00 -17.11 -17.88
C TYR A 271 -6.55 -17.13 -17.93
N GLN A 272 -7.23 -17.00 -16.79
CA GLN A 272 -8.70 -16.95 -16.76
C GLN A 272 -9.27 -15.75 -17.56
N VAL A 273 -8.62 -14.59 -17.50
CA VAL A 273 -9.01 -13.41 -18.29
C VAL A 273 -8.85 -13.69 -19.78
N PHE A 274 -7.67 -14.15 -20.23
CA PHE A 274 -7.42 -14.40 -21.65
C PHE A 274 -8.30 -15.51 -22.23
N HIS A 275 -8.59 -16.55 -21.44
CA HIS A 275 -9.44 -17.67 -21.88
C HIS A 275 -10.95 -17.45 -21.63
N SER A 276 -11.37 -16.24 -21.27
CA SER A 276 -12.77 -15.92 -20.93
C SER A 276 -13.74 -15.99 -22.13
N GLY A 277 -13.21 -15.82 -23.34
CA GLY A 277 -13.96 -15.66 -24.59
C GLY A 277 -14.52 -14.25 -24.82
N ILE A 278 -14.14 -13.28 -23.98
CA ILE A 278 -14.41 -11.85 -24.20
C ILE A 278 -13.40 -11.31 -25.23
N PRO A 279 -13.74 -10.35 -26.10
CA PRO A 279 -12.77 -9.67 -26.95
C PRO A 279 -11.68 -8.98 -26.12
N ILE A 280 -10.41 -9.24 -26.46
CA ILE A 280 -9.25 -8.67 -25.76
C ILE A 280 -8.35 -7.94 -26.75
N THR A 281 -7.92 -6.75 -26.34
CA THR A 281 -6.74 -6.08 -26.90
C THR A 281 -5.63 -6.10 -25.86
N LEU A 282 -4.49 -6.69 -26.23
CA LEU A 282 -3.29 -6.72 -25.40
C LEU A 282 -2.36 -5.56 -25.78
N ILE A 283 -1.89 -4.84 -24.78
CA ILE A 283 -0.85 -3.82 -24.89
C ILE A 283 0.37 -4.33 -24.12
N PRO A 284 1.22 -5.15 -24.76
CA PRO A 284 2.34 -5.81 -24.09
C PRO A 284 3.59 -4.93 -24.10
N LEU A 285 4.64 -5.41 -23.43
CA LEU A 285 5.99 -4.85 -23.45
C LEU A 285 6.53 -4.65 -24.87
N ASP A 286 6.08 -5.42 -25.86
CA ASP A 286 6.45 -5.22 -27.27
C ASP A 286 6.17 -3.78 -27.72
N ALA A 287 4.94 -3.29 -27.46
CA ALA A 287 4.55 -1.93 -27.80
C ALA A 287 5.04 -0.91 -26.78
N THR A 288 4.94 -1.19 -25.49
CA THR A 288 5.28 -0.18 -24.47
C THR A 288 6.79 0.08 -24.41
N ASN A 289 7.64 -0.87 -24.80
CA ASN A 289 9.08 -0.61 -24.96
C ASN A 289 9.41 0.35 -26.12
N THR A 290 8.42 0.75 -26.92
CA THR A 290 8.57 1.74 -27.99
C THR A 290 8.02 3.13 -27.63
N ILE A 291 7.44 3.29 -26.43
CA ILE A 291 6.88 4.54 -25.87
C ILE A 291 7.70 5.01 -24.66
N LEU A 292 9.02 5.15 -24.87
CA LEU A 292 10.02 5.57 -23.89
C LEU A 292 9.92 7.06 -23.53
N VAL A 293 9.99 7.41 -22.25
CA VAL A 293 10.07 8.80 -21.78
C VAL A 293 11.41 9.40 -22.21
N THR A 294 11.43 10.02 -23.39
CA THR A 294 12.65 10.66 -23.93
C THR A 294 12.92 12.00 -23.24
N LYS A 295 14.17 12.47 -23.32
CA LYS A 295 14.55 13.80 -22.83
C LYS A 295 13.72 14.92 -23.47
N ASN A 296 13.35 14.77 -24.75
CA ASN A 296 12.49 15.73 -25.44
C ASN A 296 11.07 15.71 -24.89
N PHE A 297 10.47 14.52 -24.71
CA PHE A 297 9.15 14.40 -24.11
C PHE A 297 9.12 14.96 -22.68
N TYR A 298 10.10 14.59 -21.85
CA TYR A 298 10.22 15.10 -20.48
C TYR A 298 10.27 16.64 -20.45
N LYS A 299 11.12 17.25 -21.28
CA LYS A 299 11.22 18.72 -21.37
C LYS A 299 9.93 19.36 -21.88
N MET A 300 9.27 18.76 -22.87
CA MET A 300 7.99 19.28 -23.36
C MET A 300 6.90 19.18 -22.29
N PHE A 301 6.90 18.11 -21.50
CA PHE A 301 5.98 17.95 -20.38
C PHE A 301 6.28 18.97 -19.27
N GLU A 302 7.57 19.23 -18.98
CA GLU A 302 7.98 20.30 -18.06
C GLU A 302 7.41 21.65 -18.48
N GLU A 303 7.42 21.96 -19.78
CA GLU A 303 6.89 23.19 -20.36
C GLU A 303 5.35 23.20 -20.48
N SER A 304 4.67 22.05 -20.31
CA SER A 304 3.23 21.85 -20.59
C SER A 304 2.48 21.33 -19.36
N GLN A 305 2.30 22.20 -18.35
CA GLN A 305 1.64 21.89 -17.07
C GLN A 305 0.53 22.91 -16.73
N ASN A 306 -0.36 23.16 -17.67
CA ASN A 306 -1.40 24.19 -17.59
C ASN A 306 -2.54 23.85 -16.62
N THR A 307 -2.64 22.58 -16.21
CA THR A 307 -3.69 22.06 -15.32
C THR A 307 -3.08 21.38 -14.09
N TYR A 308 -3.86 21.22 -13.03
CA TYR A 308 -3.35 20.64 -11.77
C TYR A 308 -2.96 19.16 -11.92
N GLU A 309 -3.73 18.39 -12.68
CA GLU A 309 -3.45 16.99 -13.00
C GLU A 309 -2.18 16.85 -13.87
N ALA A 310 -1.93 17.76 -14.81
CA ALA A 310 -0.69 17.78 -15.57
C ALA A 310 0.52 18.11 -14.68
N GLN A 311 0.37 19.08 -13.77
CA GLN A 311 1.40 19.41 -12.77
C GLN A 311 1.68 18.22 -11.84
N TYR A 312 0.64 17.52 -11.39
CA TYR A 312 0.79 16.35 -10.53
C TYR A 312 1.52 15.21 -11.25
N CYS A 313 1.11 14.91 -12.49
CA CYS A 313 1.74 13.88 -13.31
C CYS A 313 3.22 14.23 -13.56
N PHE A 314 3.52 15.46 -13.99
CA PHE A 314 4.89 15.87 -14.23
C PHE A 314 5.74 15.86 -12.96
N LYS A 315 5.20 16.33 -11.83
CA LYS A 315 5.93 16.31 -10.55
C LYS A 315 6.28 14.89 -10.13
N SER A 316 5.35 13.95 -10.29
CA SER A 316 5.58 12.52 -10.07
C SER A 316 6.67 11.97 -11.00
N LEU A 317 6.62 12.32 -12.28
CA LEU A 317 7.63 11.95 -13.27
C LEU A 317 9.01 12.54 -12.94
N LYS A 318 9.07 13.80 -12.50
CA LYS A 318 10.29 14.48 -12.08
C LYS A 318 10.93 13.75 -10.90
N MET A 319 10.15 13.43 -9.86
CA MET A 319 10.66 12.71 -8.70
C MET A 319 11.13 11.30 -9.07
N ALA A 320 10.37 10.57 -9.89
CA ALA A 320 10.79 9.28 -10.41
C ALA A 320 12.08 9.36 -11.24
N ARG A 321 12.27 10.42 -12.04
CA ARG A 321 13.53 10.69 -12.73
C ARG A 321 14.65 10.99 -11.76
N ASP A 322 14.34 11.72 -10.69
CA ASP A 322 15.36 12.26 -9.81
C ASP A 322 16.04 11.21 -8.92
N THR A 323 15.36 10.09 -8.67
CA THR A 323 15.93 8.91 -7.97
C THR A 323 16.94 8.11 -8.81
N TRP A 324 17.05 8.36 -10.13
CA TRP A 324 18.00 7.65 -11.01
C TRP A 324 19.39 8.30 -11.02
N LEU A 325 20.43 7.46 -11.15
CA LEU A 325 21.85 7.86 -11.14
C LEU A 325 22.29 8.72 -12.33
N ASN A 326 21.66 8.54 -13.49
CA ASN A 326 22.12 9.11 -14.74
C ASN A 326 20.95 9.18 -15.74
N ASP A 327 21.25 9.61 -16.97
CA ASP A 327 20.27 9.72 -18.06
C ASP A 327 19.70 8.35 -18.53
N GLN A 328 20.00 7.23 -17.86
CA GLN A 328 19.37 5.92 -18.10
C GLN A 328 17.87 5.93 -17.83
N PHE A 329 17.37 6.84 -16.97
CA PHE A 329 15.92 7.06 -16.87
C PHE A 329 15.28 7.26 -18.25
N TYR A 330 15.89 8.09 -19.09
CA TYR A 330 15.42 8.37 -20.46
C TYR A 330 15.62 7.21 -21.43
N ALA A 331 16.21 6.10 -20.99
CA ALA A 331 16.42 4.87 -21.76
C ALA A 331 15.67 3.66 -21.18
N SER A 332 15.02 3.81 -20.02
CA SER A 332 14.46 2.67 -19.28
C SER A 332 13.11 2.94 -18.59
N TYR A 333 12.56 4.16 -18.66
CA TYR A 333 11.24 4.49 -18.16
C TYR A 333 10.25 4.73 -19.31
N PHE A 334 9.09 4.08 -19.29
CA PHE A 334 8.14 4.07 -20.41
C PHE A 334 6.75 4.56 -19.98
N MET A 335 5.91 4.90 -20.95
CA MET A 335 4.51 5.26 -20.71
C MET A 335 3.61 4.03 -20.85
N TRP A 336 3.70 3.09 -19.91
CA TRP A 336 2.97 1.81 -19.99
C TRP A 336 1.44 1.99 -19.99
N ASP A 337 0.85 2.35 -18.85
CA ASP A 337 -0.60 2.30 -18.67
C ASP A 337 -1.36 3.44 -19.33
N SER A 338 -0.72 4.61 -19.39
CA SER A 338 -1.26 5.76 -20.13
C SER A 338 -1.35 5.45 -21.63
N PHE A 339 -0.37 4.75 -22.21
CA PHE A 339 -0.44 4.30 -23.60
C PHE A 339 -1.56 3.28 -23.80
N THR A 340 -1.75 2.35 -22.85
CA THR A 340 -2.90 1.43 -22.85
C THR A 340 -4.23 2.17 -22.90
N SER A 341 -4.38 3.22 -22.10
CA SER A 341 -5.58 4.07 -22.09
C SER A 341 -5.79 4.82 -23.40
N GLY A 342 -4.71 5.33 -24.02
CA GLY A 342 -4.75 5.93 -25.34
C GLY A 342 -5.17 4.95 -26.45
N VAL A 343 -4.59 3.74 -26.44
CA VAL A 343 -4.94 2.67 -27.39
C VAL A 343 -6.41 2.27 -27.25
N ALA A 344 -6.88 2.09 -26.00
CA ALA A 344 -8.28 1.77 -25.71
C ALA A 344 -9.23 2.87 -26.22
N MET A 345 -8.95 4.12 -25.88
CA MET A 345 -9.72 5.28 -26.35
C MET A 345 -9.81 5.31 -27.88
N SER A 346 -8.68 5.20 -28.57
CA SER A 346 -8.63 5.28 -30.05
C SER A 346 -9.46 4.19 -30.72
N ILE A 347 -9.45 2.95 -30.20
CA ILE A 347 -10.29 1.86 -30.73
C ILE A 347 -11.77 2.14 -30.47
N MET A 348 -12.14 2.59 -29.28
CA MET A 348 -13.53 2.93 -28.95
C MET A 348 -14.07 4.06 -29.86
N GLN A 349 -13.27 5.07 -30.20
CA GLN A 349 -13.69 6.13 -31.14
C GLN A 349 -13.93 5.64 -32.57
N HIS A 350 -13.21 4.60 -32.98
CA HIS A 350 -13.22 4.08 -34.36
C HIS A 350 -13.86 2.69 -34.44
N SER A 351 -14.84 2.39 -33.58
CA SER A 351 -15.47 1.05 -33.47
C SER A 351 -16.13 0.52 -34.77
N HIS A 352 -16.29 1.37 -35.78
CA HIS A 352 -16.71 1.00 -37.13
C HIS A 352 -15.59 0.39 -38.01
N ASN A 353 -14.32 0.44 -37.59
CA ASN A 353 -13.19 -0.16 -38.31
C ASN A 353 -12.98 -1.61 -37.88
N HIS A 354 -13.44 -2.54 -38.71
CA HIS A 354 -13.37 -3.99 -38.45
C HIS A 354 -11.95 -4.59 -38.39
N ASN A 355 -10.91 -3.83 -38.74
CA ASN A 355 -9.53 -4.32 -38.81
C ASN A 355 -8.71 -4.05 -37.54
N GLY A 356 -9.31 -3.45 -36.50
CA GLY A 356 -8.58 -3.11 -35.28
C GLY A 356 -7.53 -2.01 -35.49
N GLU A 357 -7.79 -1.06 -36.40
CA GLU A 357 -6.91 0.08 -36.62
C GLU A 357 -6.84 0.96 -35.36
N ASN A 358 -5.66 1.53 -35.12
CA ASN A 358 -5.42 2.39 -33.96
C ASN A 358 -4.60 3.61 -34.37
N GLU A 359 -4.87 4.78 -33.81
CA GLU A 359 -4.13 6.01 -34.16
C GLU A 359 -2.71 6.01 -33.62
N PHE A 360 -2.49 5.38 -32.47
CA PHE A 360 -1.26 5.45 -31.69
C PHE A 360 -0.41 4.19 -31.78
N ALA A 361 -0.99 3.06 -32.19
CA ALA A 361 -0.31 1.77 -32.23
C ALA A 361 -0.45 1.06 -33.59
N GLU A 362 0.58 0.31 -33.96
CA GLU A 362 0.48 -0.74 -34.97
C GLU A 362 -0.12 -1.99 -34.33
N MET A 363 -1.17 -2.54 -34.93
CA MET A 363 -1.92 -3.66 -34.37
C MET A 363 -1.73 -4.93 -35.21
N GLU A 364 -1.72 -6.10 -34.57
CA GLU A 364 -1.66 -7.42 -35.22
C GLU A 364 -2.45 -8.42 -34.39
N TYR A 365 -3.18 -9.31 -35.05
CA TYR A 365 -3.76 -10.45 -34.35
C TYR A 365 -2.71 -11.53 -34.13
N MET A 366 -2.61 -12.03 -32.90
CA MET A 366 -1.70 -13.10 -32.52
C MET A 366 -2.44 -14.21 -31.78
N ASN A 367 -1.89 -15.42 -31.85
CA ASN A 367 -2.37 -16.58 -31.09
C ASN A 367 -1.49 -16.75 -29.85
N ILE A 368 -2.01 -16.42 -28.68
CA ILE A 368 -1.24 -16.38 -27.44
C ILE A 368 -1.90 -17.19 -26.34
N THR A 369 -1.13 -17.50 -25.30
CA THR A 369 -1.63 -18.02 -24.02
C THR A 369 -0.78 -17.47 -22.88
N VAL A 370 -1.28 -17.57 -21.64
CA VAL A 370 -0.51 -17.22 -20.45
C VAL A 370 -0.05 -18.50 -19.76
N VAL A 371 1.24 -18.68 -19.59
CA VAL A 371 1.79 -19.87 -18.93
C VAL A 371 1.55 -19.77 -17.43
N THR A 372 0.85 -20.75 -16.88
CA THR A 372 0.46 -20.79 -15.45
C THR A 372 1.33 -21.70 -14.60
N SER A 373 2.01 -22.66 -15.21
CA SER A 373 2.90 -23.60 -14.52
C SER A 373 3.91 -24.23 -15.50
N ASN A 374 4.97 -24.80 -14.95
CA ASN A 374 6.13 -25.29 -15.68
C ASN A 374 6.12 -26.82 -15.85
N LYS A 375 6.54 -27.29 -17.02
CA LYS A 375 6.68 -28.73 -17.31
C LYS A 375 7.76 -29.40 -16.43
N PRO A 376 7.64 -30.71 -16.14
CA PRO A 376 6.58 -31.63 -16.59
C PRO A 376 5.27 -31.46 -15.82
N TYR A 377 4.14 -31.57 -16.53
CA TYR A 377 2.80 -31.49 -15.93
C TYR A 377 2.43 -32.79 -15.20
N GLY A 378 1.74 -32.68 -14.08
CA GLY A 378 1.21 -33.81 -13.31
C GLY A 378 2.18 -34.44 -12.32
N ILE A 379 3.40 -33.91 -12.19
CA ILE A 379 4.35 -34.30 -11.14
C ILE A 379 4.15 -33.36 -9.95
N SER A 380 3.82 -33.91 -8.79
CA SER A 380 3.74 -33.13 -7.55
C SER A 380 5.11 -33.01 -6.91
N ASP A 381 5.58 -31.78 -6.73
CA ASP A 381 6.81 -31.44 -6.00
C ASP A 381 6.55 -30.52 -4.79
N GLY A 382 5.28 -30.33 -4.43
CA GLY A 382 4.86 -29.46 -3.34
C GLY A 382 4.69 -27.98 -3.71
N SER A 383 5.10 -27.57 -4.91
CA SER A 383 5.15 -26.15 -5.26
C SER A 383 3.77 -25.54 -5.56
N ASN A 384 2.80 -26.36 -5.99
CA ASN A 384 1.54 -25.95 -6.59
C ASN A 384 0.30 -26.27 -5.71
N PRO A 385 -0.18 -25.28 -4.93
CA PRO A 385 -1.32 -25.42 -4.01
C PRO A 385 -2.65 -25.86 -4.64
N PHE A 386 -2.82 -25.73 -5.95
CA PHE A 386 -4.01 -26.24 -6.62
C PHE A 386 -4.07 -27.77 -6.65
N PHE A 387 -2.93 -28.45 -6.57
CA PHE A 387 -2.83 -29.90 -6.71
C PHE A 387 -2.22 -30.56 -5.47
N ASP A 388 -1.27 -29.91 -4.81
CA ASP A 388 -0.48 -30.53 -3.75
C ASP A 388 -1.32 -30.95 -2.54
N GLY A 389 -1.09 -32.18 -2.05
CA GLY A 389 -1.80 -32.74 -0.90
C GLY A 389 -3.31 -32.98 -1.10
N ARG A 390 -3.84 -32.84 -2.33
CA ARG A 390 -5.30 -32.91 -2.60
C ARG A 390 -5.73 -34.16 -3.38
N GLU A 391 -6.83 -34.77 -2.95
CA GLU A 391 -7.49 -35.83 -3.72
C GLU A 391 -8.08 -35.26 -5.02
N THR A 392 -8.84 -34.17 -4.91
CA THR A 392 -9.43 -33.42 -6.03
C THR A 392 -8.74 -32.05 -6.12
N PRO A 393 -8.14 -31.69 -7.28
CA PRO A 393 -7.53 -30.38 -7.46
C PRO A 393 -8.52 -29.24 -7.26
N LYS A 394 -8.05 -28.12 -6.72
CA LYS A 394 -8.84 -26.89 -6.54
C LYS A 394 -9.42 -26.46 -7.88
N PHE A 395 -10.65 -25.94 -7.88
CA PHE A 395 -11.39 -25.52 -9.09
C PHE A 395 -11.62 -26.65 -10.11
N ASN A 396 -11.55 -27.91 -9.69
CA ASN A 396 -11.67 -29.09 -10.56
C ASN A 396 -10.66 -29.10 -11.73
N LEU A 397 -9.47 -28.54 -11.52
CA LEU A 397 -8.42 -28.51 -12.54
C LEU A 397 -7.96 -29.93 -12.91
N LYS A 398 -7.60 -30.12 -14.19
CA LYS A 398 -7.21 -31.43 -14.72
C LYS A 398 -5.79 -31.82 -14.26
N LYS A 399 -5.66 -32.96 -13.58
CA LYS A 399 -4.34 -33.57 -13.29
C LYS A 399 -3.61 -33.91 -14.59
N GLY A 400 -2.34 -33.52 -14.70
CA GLY A 400 -1.55 -33.64 -15.94
C GLY A 400 -1.88 -32.59 -17.00
N GLY A 401 -2.78 -31.64 -16.74
CA GLY A 401 -3.06 -30.49 -17.60
C GLY A 401 -2.05 -29.35 -17.43
N VAL A 402 -2.22 -28.28 -18.20
CA VAL A 402 -1.28 -27.14 -18.29
C VAL A 402 -1.09 -26.35 -16.99
N HIS A 403 -1.99 -26.51 -16.02
CA HIS A 403 -1.91 -25.89 -14.69
C HIS A 403 -1.22 -26.77 -13.64
N SER A 404 -0.92 -28.03 -13.96
CA SER A 404 -0.52 -29.06 -12.97
C SER A 404 0.99 -29.26 -12.85
N GLY A 405 1.77 -28.31 -13.38
CA GLY A 405 3.22 -28.32 -13.29
C GLY A 405 3.74 -27.63 -12.03
N HIS A 406 5.06 -27.45 -12.00
CA HIS A 406 5.72 -26.66 -10.98
C HIS A 406 5.33 -25.19 -11.12
N VAL A 407 4.97 -24.54 -10.01
CA VAL A 407 4.76 -23.08 -9.98
C VAL A 407 5.83 -22.47 -9.11
N GLN A 408 6.36 -21.34 -9.55
CA GLN A 408 7.48 -20.72 -8.87
C GLN A 408 7.13 -20.41 -7.41
N THR A 409 8.01 -20.76 -6.47
CA THR A 409 7.79 -20.62 -5.02
C THR A 409 8.39 -19.35 -4.41
N GLY A 410 9.26 -18.66 -5.15
CA GLY A 410 9.85 -17.37 -4.78
C GLY A 410 10.96 -16.96 -5.75
N ILE A 411 11.61 -15.83 -5.49
CA ILE A 411 12.61 -15.20 -6.39
C ILE A 411 13.96 -15.95 -6.51
N ARG A 412 14.13 -17.03 -5.73
CA ARG A 412 15.31 -17.91 -5.74
C ARG A 412 14.92 -19.38 -5.79
N ASP A 413 13.80 -19.68 -6.43
CA ASP A 413 13.31 -21.05 -6.55
C ASP A 413 14.38 -21.98 -7.17
N PRO A 414 14.85 -23.01 -6.44
CA PRO A 414 15.88 -23.92 -6.93
C PRO A 414 15.46 -24.70 -8.18
N PHE A 415 14.16 -24.96 -8.36
CA PHE A 415 13.66 -25.58 -9.58
C PHE A 415 13.94 -24.64 -10.74
N CYS A 416 13.64 -23.35 -10.65
CA CYS A 416 13.73 -22.39 -11.74
C CYS A 416 15.17 -22.01 -12.14
N ILE A 417 16.14 -22.19 -11.24
CA ILE A 417 17.55 -21.81 -11.45
C ILE A 417 18.27 -22.85 -12.33
N VAL A 418 18.98 -22.35 -13.36
CA VAL A 418 19.82 -23.17 -14.25
C VAL A 418 21.30 -22.81 -14.04
N LYS A 419 22.18 -23.81 -13.90
CA LYS A 419 23.63 -23.59 -13.75
C LYS A 419 24.17 -22.80 -14.95
N ASN A 420 24.79 -21.64 -14.68
CA ASN A 420 25.39 -20.74 -15.67
C ASN A 420 24.43 -20.29 -16.80
N GLY A 421 23.13 -20.21 -16.52
CA GLY A 421 22.12 -19.95 -17.55
C GLY A 421 21.00 -19.02 -17.10
N LYS A 422 20.22 -18.63 -18.11
CA LYS A 422 18.93 -17.95 -18.00
C LYS A 422 17.92 -18.82 -17.23
N GLY A 423 17.10 -18.20 -16.38
CA GLY A 423 16.06 -18.90 -15.63
C GLY A 423 15.10 -19.66 -16.54
N LYS A 424 14.58 -20.82 -16.08
CA LYS A 424 13.70 -21.68 -16.89
C LYS A 424 12.21 -21.58 -16.54
N CYS A 425 11.84 -20.91 -15.45
CA CYS A 425 10.43 -20.75 -15.11
C CYS A 425 9.77 -19.72 -16.02
N LYS A 426 8.48 -19.93 -16.25
CA LYS A 426 7.66 -19.21 -17.22
C LYS A 426 6.31 -18.79 -16.64
N ASP A 427 6.10 -18.86 -15.34
CA ASP A 427 4.89 -18.35 -14.67
C ASP A 427 4.60 -16.92 -15.18
N GLY A 428 3.41 -16.65 -15.72
CA GLY A 428 3.04 -15.33 -16.24
C GLY A 428 3.63 -15.00 -17.63
N TYR A 429 4.32 -15.94 -18.29
CA TYR A 429 4.80 -15.70 -19.66
C TYR A 429 3.64 -15.71 -20.64
N THR A 430 3.49 -14.62 -21.40
CA THR A 430 2.58 -14.53 -22.54
C THR A 430 3.22 -15.16 -23.77
N GLU A 431 2.98 -16.45 -23.97
CA GLU A 431 3.62 -17.26 -25.01
C GLU A 431 2.78 -17.28 -26.29
N GLU A 432 3.43 -17.09 -27.44
CA GLU A 432 2.80 -17.33 -28.73
C GLU A 432 2.71 -18.84 -28.99
N VAL A 433 1.51 -19.34 -29.25
CA VAL A 433 1.23 -20.78 -29.37
C VAL A 433 0.35 -21.08 -30.59
N THR A 434 0.41 -22.33 -31.05
CA THR A 434 -0.36 -22.81 -32.22
C THR A 434 -1.24 -24.01 -31.89
N ASP A 435 -1.25 -24.44 -30.62
CA ASP A 435 -2.02 -25.58 -30.15
C ASP A 435 -3.43 -25.17 -29.68
N SER A 436 -4.12 -26.08 -29.00
CA SER A 436 -5.48 -25.85 -28.50
C SER A 436 -5.58 -24.78 -27.41
N GLU A 437 -4.46 -24.35 -26.82
CA GLU A 437 -4.43 -23.29 -25.80
C GLU A 437 -4.32 -21.89 -26.42
N ALA A 438 -4.26 -21.78 -27.75
CA ALA A 438 -4.20 -20.51 -28.45
C ALA A 438 -5.49 -19.70 -28.31
N VAL A 439 -5.37 -18.49 -27.77
CA VAL A 439 -6.41 -17.45 -27.81
C VAL A 439 -6.02 -16.43 -28.88
N HIS A 440 -6.97 -16.12 -29.78
CA HIS A 440 -6.78 -15.11 -30.81
C HIS A 440 -7.04 -13.72 -30.23
N VAL A 441 -5.98 -12.90 -30.14
CA VAL A 441 -6.01 -11.61 -29.44
C VAL A 441 -5.47 -10.52 -30.36
N LEU A 442 -6.07 -9.33 -30.31
CA LEU A 442 -5.51 -8.16 -30.99
C LEU A 442 -4.37 -7.58 -30.14
N VAL A 443 -3.17 -7.49 -30.70
CA VAL A 443 -1.95 -7.12 -29.96
C VAL A 443 -1.37 -5.83 -30.53
N ALA A 444 -1.09 -4.85 -29.67
CA ALA A 444 -0.28 -3.70 -30.04
C ALA A 444 1.18 -4.13 -30.18
N LYS A 445 1.81 -3.82 -31.31
CA LYS A 445 3.20 -4.18 -31.61
C LYS A 445 4.19 -3.07 -31.34
N ASN A 446 3.85 -1.86 -31.77
CA ASN A 446 4.71 -0.69 -31.70
C ASN A 446 3.85 0.56 -31.57
N ALA A 447 4.36 1.57 -30.88
CA ALA A 447 3.83 2.93 -30.93
C ALA A 447 4.17 3.58 -32.27
N LYS A 448 3.17 4.22 -32.88
CA LYS A 448 3.30 4.92 -34.16
C LYS A 448 4.12 6.20 -33.99
N THR A 449 4.94 6.48 -35.00
CA THR A 449 5.68 7.73 -35.10
C THR A 449 4.72 8.91 -35.25
N SER A 450 5.13 10.08 -34.74
CA SER A 450 4.40 11.33 -34.97
C SER A 450 4.14 11.56 -36.47
N LYS A 451 2.91 11.91 -36.83
CA LYS A 451 2.55 12.35 -38.19
C LYS A 451 3.04 13.76 -38.48
N ASP A 452 3.20 14.58 -37.43
CA ASP A 452 3.77 15.91 -37.53
C ASP A 452 5.30 15.83 -37.58
N VAL A 453 5.85 16.03 -38.78
CA VAL A 453 7.30 16.02 -39.06
C VAL A 453 8.02 17.23 -38.43
N SER A 454 7.28 18.29 -38.05
CA SER A 454 7.83 19.47 -37.39
C SER A 454 7.88 19.35 -35.88
N SER A 455 7.15 18.39 -35.30
CA SER A 455 7.13 18.13 -33.87
C SER A 455 8.48 17.62 -33.35
N LYS A 456 8.86 18.07 -32.16
CA LYS A 456 10.02 17.53 -31.42
C LYS A 456 9.72 16.20 -30.73
N LEU A 457 8.44 15.82 -30.66
CA LEU A 457 7.96 14.57 -30.09
C LEU A 457 7.86 13.54 -31.20
N ASP A 458 8.47 12.39 -30.99
CA ASP A 458 8.66 11.35 -32.01
C ASP A 458 7.54 10.31 -32.04
N ARG A 459 6.53 10.44 -31.17
CA ARG A 459 5.37 9.53 -31.06
C ARG A 459 4.08 10.32 -31.08
N GLU A 460 3.10 9.82 -31.83
CA GLU A 460 1.79 10.45 -31.96
C GLU A 460 1.07 10.52 -30.61
N PHE A 461 1.22 9.47 -29.80
CA PHE A 461 0.62 9.42 -28.46
C PHE A 461 1.13 10.54 -27.54
N TYR A 462 2.40 10.95 -27.62
CA TYR A 462 2.92 12.03 -26.78
C TYR A 462 2.23 13.36 -27.04
N LEU A 463 1.95 13.65 -28.31
CA LEU A 463 1.22 14.85 -28.69
C LEU A 463 -0.19 14.81 -28.10
N ASN A 464 -0.90 13.71 -28.31
CA ASN A 464 -2.26 13.54 -27.80
C ASN A 464 -2.32 13.58 -26.26
N PHE A 465 -1.41 12.88 -25.58
CA PHE A 465 -1.37 12.82 -24.13
C PHE A 465 -1.15 14.21 -23.51
N LEU A 466 -0.14 14.95 -23.99
CA LEU A 466 0.13 16.30 -23.50
C LEU A 466 -1.02 17.25 -23.82
N GLU A 467 -1.62 17.14 -25.01
CA GLU A 467 -2.78 17.93 -25.38
C GLU A 467 -3.96 17.66 -24.42
N VAL A 468 -4.34 16.40 -24.23
CA VAL A 468 -5.48 15.98 -23.40
C VAL A 468 -5.30 16.44 -21.95
N LEU A 469 -4.14 16.21 -21.34
CA LEU A 469 -3.90 16.63 -19.96
C LEU A 469 -3.97 18.15 -19.78
N ASN A 470 -3.54 18.92 -20.79
CA ASN A 470 -3.48 20.38 -20.72
C ASN A 470 -4.75 21.10 -21.17
N ARG A 471 -5.77 20.39 -21.67
CA ARG A 471 -7.06 20.99 -22.06
C ARG A 471 -7.73 21.65 -20.85
N PRO A 472 -8.34 22.84 -20.98
CA PRO A 472 -9.03 23.47 -19.85
C PRO A 472 -10.32 22.74 -19.45
N GLN A 473 -10.92 21.96 -20.36
CA GLN A 473 -12.09 21.15 -20.05
C GLN A 473 -11.74 20.07 -19.03
N GLN A 474 -12.60 19.87 -18.04
CA GLN A 474 -12.46 18.83 -17.02
C GLN A 474 -11.13 18.92 -16.23
N THR A 475 -10.52 20.10 -16.17
CA THR A 475 -9.37 20.36 -15.31
C THR A 475 -9.73 20.15 -13.84
N GLY A 476 -8.75 19.74 -13.03
CA GLY A 476 -8.88 19.74 -11.59
C GLY A 476 -9.27 21.12 -11.06
N ARG A 477 -9.98 21.16 -9.94
CA ARG A 477 -10.48 22.40 -9.34
C ARG A 477 -9.39 23.21 -8.66
N PHE A 478 -8.51 22.52 -7.94
CA PHE A 478 -7.44 23.07 -7.12
C PHE A 478 -6.47 21.95 -6.74
N ASN A 479 -5.22 22.30 -6.47
CA ASN A 479 -4.33 21.46 -5.68
C ASN A 479 -4.43 21.85 -4.19
N PHE A 480 -3.72 21.14 -3.31
CA PHE A 480 -3.80 21.36 -1.87
C PHE A 480 -3.49 22.80 -1.44
N THR A 481 -2.44 23.41 -2.01
CA THR A 481 -2.00 24.75 -1.61
C THR A 481 -2.90 25.85 -2.15
N THR A 482 -3.57 25.61 -3.28
CA THR A 482 -4.49 26.57 -3.91
C THR A 482 -5.95 26.41 -3.45
N GLU A 483 -6.29 25.31 -2.78
CA GLU A 483 -7.60 25.13 -2.12
C GLU A 483 -7.85 26.20 -1.05
N PHE A 484 -6.79 26.67 -0.37
CA PHE A 484 -6.90 27.59 0.77
C PHE A 484 -6.15 28.92 0.54
N PRO A 485 -6.83 30.08 0.60
CA PRO A 485 -6.22 31.40 0.34
C PRO A 485 -5.09 31.81 1.30
N TYR A 486 -5.07 31.26 2.52
CA TYR A 486 -4.07 31.57 3.56
C TYR A 486 -3.26 30.33 3.93
N PHE A 487 -3.08 29.40 2.99
CA PHE A 487 -2.24 28.22 3.19
C PHE A 487 -0.82 28.63 3.64
N LYS A 488 -0.32 27.96 4.67
CA LYS A 488 1.04 28.13 5.16
C LYS A 488 1.51 26.86 5.86
N GLU A 489 2.72 26.43 5.52
CA GLU A 489 3.45 25.40 6.27
C GLU A 489 4.11 26.02 7.51
N PHE A 490 3.94 25.36 8.65
CA PHE A 490 4.52 25.76 9.93
C PHE A 490 4.91 24.53 10.73
N PHE A 491 5.99 24.60 11.51
CA PHE A 491 6.39 23.53 12.43
C PHE A 491 6.09 23.94 13.87
N TYR A 492 5.34 23.11 14.58
CA TYR A 492 5.09 23.29 16.00
C TYR A 492 6.18 22.59 16.80
N LYS A 493 7.11 23.38 17.35
CA LYS A 493 8.20 22.89 18.20
C LYS A 493 8.07 23.51 19.59
N PRO A 494 8.08 22.73 20.68
CA PRO A 494 7.96 23.26 22.02
C PRO A 494 9.25 23.95 22.47
N ASN A 495 9.12 25.00 23.27
CA ASN A 495 10.23 25.57 24.03
C ASN A 495 10.10 25.16 25.50
N PHE A 496 10.96 24.24 25.94
CA PHE A 496 10.95 23.76 27.33
C PHE A 496 11.62 24.72 28.34
N GLY A 497 12.25 25.80 27.87
CA GLY A 497 12.87 26.82 28.72
C GLY A 497 13.90 26.23 29.71
N THR A 498 13.75 26.53 31.00
CA THR A 498 14.61 26.03 32.09
C THR A 498 14.12 24.74 32.74
N ARG A 499 13.07 24.11 32.19
CA ARG A 499 12.52 22.87 32.75
C ARG A 499 13.55 21.76 32.66
N LYS A 500 13.74 21.04 33.76
CA LYS A 500 14.58 19.84 33.77
C LYS A 500 13.82 18.71 33.09
N LEU A 501 14.34 18.28 31.94
CA LEU A 501 13.77 17.17 31.19
C LEU A 501 14.02 15.84 31.93
N GLY A 502 13.04 14.95 31.84
CA GLY A 502 13.06 13.62 32.43
C GLY A 502 13.99 12.65 31.69
N LYS A 503 13.78 11.35 31.91
CA LYS A 503 14.62 10.31 31.29
C LYS A 503 14.53 10.37 29.75
N PRO A 504 15.65 10.35 29.01
CA PRO A 504 15.61 10.26 27.55
C PRO A 504 14.96 8.94 27.12
N VAL A 505 13.89 9.03 26.33
CA VAL A 505 13.15 7.88 25.81
C VAL A 505 13.23 7.84 24.29
N VAL A 506 13.49 6.65 23.76
CA VAL A 506 13.29 6.32 22.34
C VAL A 506 12.16 5.30 22.25
N PHE A 507 11.17 5.57 21.42
CA PHE A 507 10.02 4.69 21.23
C PHE A 507 10.14 3.95 19.88
N ASP A 508 10.24 2.63 19.92
CA ASP A 508 10.31 1.75 18.76
C ASP A 508 8.95 1.08 18.55
N MET A 509 8.29 1.36 17.42
CA MET A 509 6.89 1.03 17.18
C MET A 509 6.66 0.46 15.78
N ASP A 510 5.65 -0.40 15.61
CA ASP A 510 5.29 -1.00 14.33
C ASP A 510 4.03 -0.40 13.70
N MET A 511 3.61 0.78 14.21
CA MET A 511 2.51 1.58 13.68
C MET A 511 1.16 0.90 13.77
N SER A 512 1.01 -0.03 14.72
CA SER A 512 -0.28 -0.57 15.14
C SER A 512 -1.15 0.51 15.79
N VAL A 513 -2.46 0.27 15.92
CA VAL A 513 -3.35 1.22 16.63
C VAL A 513 -2.91 1.41 18.08
N GLY A 514 -2.44 0.35 18.75
CA GLY A 514 -1.97 0.45 20.12
C GLY A 514 -0.74 1.34 20.25
N ASP A 515 0.13 1.38 19.24
CA ASP A 515 1.27 2.30 19.19
C ASP A 515 0.87 3.76 19.07
N PHE A 516 -0.08 4.09 18.19
CA PHE A 516 -0.54 5.48 18.08
C PHE A 516 -1.16 5.95 19.40
N LEU A 517 -1.89 5.07 20.11
CA LEU A 517 -2.44 5.36 21.44
C LEU A 517 -1.35 5.45 22.52
N ALA A 518 -0.32 4.60 22.46
CA ALA A 518 0.85 4.67 23.31
C ALA A 518 1.63 5.97 23.09
N LEU A 519 1.80 6.40 21.83
CA LEU A 519 2.46 7.64 21.47
C LEU A 519 1.68 8.86 22.00
N PHE A 520 0.36 8.89 21.87
CA PHE A 520 -0.44 9.93 22.53
C PHE A 520 -0.15 9.97 24.03
N TYR A 521 -0.16 8.83 24.72
CA TYR A 521 0.14 8.79 26.15
C TYR A 521 1.55 9.32 26.48
N LEU A 522 2.57 8.93 25.71
CA LEU A 522 3.95 9.41 25.89
C LEU A 522 4.09 10.91 25.65
N LEU A 523 3.39 11.47 24.67
CA LEU A 523 3.43 12.92 24.39
C LEU A 523 2.68 13.74 25.43
N LYS A 524 1.70 13.11 26.11
CA LYS A 524 0.92 13.72 27.19
C LYS A 524 1.64 13.69 28.53
N ALA A 525 2.39 12.61 28.79
CA ALA A 525 3.14 12.44 30.02
C ALA A 525 4.09 13.64 30.27
N PRO A 526 4.23 14.12 31.53
CA PRO A 526 5.03 15.30 31.83
C PRO A 526 6.48 15.17 31.32
N VAL A 527 6.98 16.22 30.66
CA VAL A 527 8.35 16.24 30.11
C VAL A 527 9.43 16.12 31.18
N GLU A 528 9.09 16.44 32.42
CA GLU A 528 9.93 16.27 33.61
C GLU A 528 10.06 14.80 34.03
N VAL A 529 9.12 13.94 33.61
CA VAL A 529 9.13 12.50 33.86
C VAL A 529 9.81 11.77 32.70
N ILE A 530 9.37 12.03 31.46
CA ILE A 530 9.95 11.45 30.25
C ILE A 530 10.29 12.51 29.21
N ASN A 531 11.40 12.31 28.52
CA ASN A 531 11.81 13.14 27.40
C ASN A 531 11.85 12.28 26.14
N LEU A 532 10.73 12.22 25.41
CA LEU A 532 10.68 11.51 24.14
C LEU A 532 11.58 12.21 23.12
N LYS A 533 12.73 11.58 22.83
CA LYS A 533 13.78 12.09 21.94
C LYS A 533 13.55 11.71 20.49
N ALA A 534 13.15 10.47 20.25
CA ALA A 534 13.00 9.92 18.92
C ALA A 534 11.99 8.78 18.88
N ILE A 535 11.47 8.55 17.68
CA ILE A 535 10.66 7.39 17.31
C ILE A 535 11.44 6.59 16.28
N LEU A 536 11.54 5.27 16.47
CA LEU A 536 12.01 4.33 15.49
C LEU A 536 10.80 3.54 14.98
N VAL A 537 10.70 3.38 13.67
CA VAL A 537 9.59 2.67 13.03
C VAL A 537 10.09 1.31 12.60
N SER A 538 9.36 0.24 12.93
CA SER A 538 9.60 -1.13 12.49
C SER A 538 8.54 -1.52 11.46
N PRO A 539 8.81 -1.37 10.14
CA PRO A 539 7.86 -1.74 9.08
C PRO A 539 7.60 -3.25 8.95
N THR A 540 8.29 -4.06 9.76
CA THR A 540 8.14 -5.52 9.81
C THR A 540 6.92 -5.97 10.61
N GLY A 541 6.15 -5.05 11.18
CA GLY A 541 4.94 -5.32 11.97
C GLY A 541 3.63 -4.85 11.34
N TRP A 542 2.72 -4.29 12.13
CA TRP A 542 1.28 -4.21 11.82
C TRP A 542 0.83 -3.17 10.78
N ALA A 543 1.74 -2.37 10.23
CA ALA A 543 1.44 -1.43 9.14
C ALA A 543 2.61 -1.32 8.15
N ASN A 544 2.30 -0.91 6.91
CA ASN A 544 3.31 -0.70 5.88
C ASN A 544 4.15 0.55 6.16
N ALA A 545 5.37 0.60 5.61
CA ALA A 545 6.35 1.66 5.87
C ALA A 545 5.82 3.08 5.55
N ALA A 546 4.94 3.22 4.55
CA ALA A 546 4.35 4.49 4.15
C ALA A 546 3.43 5.11 5.21
N THR A 547 2.97 4.33 6.20
CA THR A 547 2.18 4.79 7.35
C THR A 547 2.96 5.75 8.27
N ILE A 548 4.28 5.89 8.08
CA ILE A 548 5.11 6.90 8.76
C ILE A 548 4.56 8.33 8.60
N ASP A 549 3.87 8.61 7.49
CA ASP A 549 3.21 9.89 7.26
C ASP A 549 2.15 10.24 8.31
N VAL A 550 1.52 9.22 8.93
CA VAL A 550 0.53 9.40 9.98
C VAL A 550 1.20 9.73 11.32
N ILE A 551 2.42 9.25 11.57
CA ILE A 551 3.22 9.65 12.73
C ILE A 551 3.52 11.15 12.65
N TYR A 552 3.87 11.65 11.46
CA TYR A 552 4.10 13.09 11.27
C TYR A 552 2.85 13.93 11.54
N ASP A 553 1.69 13.48 11.08
CA ASP A 553 0.42 14.16 11.36
C ASP A 553 0.09 14.18 12.87
N LEU A 554 0.33 13.07 13.59
CA LEU A 554 0.15 13.00 15.04
C LEU A 554 1.13 13.91 15.79
N LEU A 555 2.41 13.89 15.43
CA LEU A 555 3.40 14.78 16.05
C LEU A 555 3.06 16.25 15.80
N HIS A 556 2.60 16.58 14.59
CA HIS A 556 2.15 17.91 14.24
C HIS A 556 0.90 18.33 15.05
N MET A 557 -0.08 17.44 15.20
CA MET A 557 -1.25 17.60 16.07
C MET A 557 -0.85 17.95 17.50
N MET A 558 0.11 17.20 18.05
CA MET A 558 0.57 17.33 19.44
C MET A 558 1.59 18.46 19.64
N GLY A 559 1.97 19.17 18.59
CA GLY A 559 2.93 20.27 18.67
C GLY A 559 4.37 19.82 18.93
N ARG A 560 4.74 18.64 18.41
CA ARG A 560 5.99 17.93 18.67
C ARG A 560 6.75 17.61 17.39
N ASP A 561 6.79 18.56 16.45
CA ASP A 561 7.58 18.45 15.21
C ASP A 561 9.10 18.44 15.48
N ASP A 562 9.53 18.61 16.74
CA ASP A 562 10.91 18.43 17.21
C ASP A 562 11.33 16.95 17.29
N VAL A 563 10.38 16.02 17.45
CA VAL A 563 10.68 14.60 17.60
C VAL A 563 11.12 14.01 16.25
N GLN A 564 12.32 13.46 16.23
CA GLN A 564 12.86 12.77 15.05
C GLN A 564 12.20 11.41 14.88
N VAL A 565 11.96 11.00 13.63
CA VAL A 565 11.37 9.71 13.29
C VAL A 565 12.29 9.02 12.30
N GLY A 566 12.74 7.81 12.64
CA GLY A 566 13.66 7.02 11.82
C GLY A 566 12.98 5.77 11.27
N LEU A 567 13.08 5.55 9.95
CA LEU A 567 12.54 4.37 9.29
C LEU A 567 13.51 3.18 9.43
N GLY A 568 13.00 2.07 9.97
CA GLY A 568 13.74 0.83 10.15
C GLY A 568 13.94 0.01 8.88
N ASP A 569 14.54 -1.17 9.05
CA ASP A 569 14.68 -2.15 7.96
C ASP A 569 13.29 -2.67 7.53
N LEU A 570 13.10 -2.90 6.23
CA LEU A 570 11.81 -3.31 5.64
C LEU A 570 11.53 -4.82 5.76
N PHE A 571 12.55 -5.58 6.11
CA PHE A 571 12.48 -7.04 6.27
C PHE A 571 12.92 -7.43 7.66
N ALA A 572 12.31 -8.50 8.19
CA ALA A 572 12.79 -9.13 9.40
C ALA A 572 14.22 -9.67 9.20
N THR A 573 14.92 -9.89 10.30
CA THR A 573 16.32 -10.31 10.29
C THR A 573 16.49 -11.59 9.47
N ASN A 574 17.39 -11.56 8.46
CA ASN A 574 17.66 -12.63 7.50
C ASN A 574 16.51 -12.98 6.53
N GLN A 575 15.56 -12.07 6.26
CA GLN A 575 14.53 -12.26 5.22
C GLN A 575 14.75 -11.47 3.93
N SER A 576 15.64 -10.46 3.94
CA SER A 576 16.06 -9.79 2.71
C SER A 576 16.84 -10.75 1.81
N ASP A 577 16.66 -10.67 0.50
CA ASP A 577 17.40 -11.48 -0.45
C ASP A 577 18.91 -11.12 -0.40
N PRO A 578 19.80 -12.11 -0.40
CA PRO A 578 21.24 -11.88 -0.29
C PRO A 578 21.88 -11.28 -1.56
N ILE A 579 21.19 -11.33 -2.70
CA ILE A 579 21.69 -10.78 -3.98
C ILE A 579 21.13 -9.37 -4.20
N ASP A 580 19.84 -9.16 -3.95
CA ASP A 580 19.15 -7.89 -4.04
C ASP A 580 18.35 -7.60 -2.76
N PRO A 581 18.91 -6.85 -1.79
CA PRO A 581 18.25 -6.58 -0.52
C PRO A 581 16.98 -5.73 -0.60
N SER A 582 16.61 -5.22 -1.78
CA SER A 582 15.35 -4.48 -1.99
C SER A 582 14.12 -5.39 -1.99
N VAL A 583 14.34 -6.69 -2.23
CA VAL A 583 13.35 -7.78 -2.20
C VAL A 583 13.69 -8.78 -1.10
N GLY A 584 12.75 -9.67 -0.78
CA GLY A 584 12.91 -10.63 0.30
C GLY A 584 11.69 -11.54 0.45
N ASP A 585 11.80 -12.51 1.35
CA ASP A 585 10.67 -13.35 1.72
C ASP A 585 9.72 -12.62 2.70
N CYS A 586 8.51 -13.16 2.84
CA CYS A 586 7.50 -12.69 3.79
C CYS A 586 7.16 -13.76 4.84
N LYS A 587 8.14 -14.58 5.22
CA LYS A 587 7.90 -15.83 5.95
C LYS A 587 7.04 -15.65 7.20
N TYR A 588 7.25 -14.59 7.98
CA TYR A 588 6.46 -14.31 9.18
C TYR A 588 5.40 -13.23 8.95
N VAL A 589 5.70 -12.19 8.17
CA VAL A 589 4.77 -11.08 7.92
C VAL A 589 3.50 -11.51 7.17
N LYS A 590 3.54 -12.64 6.43
CA LYS A 590 2.35 -13.29 5.83
C LYS A 590 1.22 -13.59 6.83
N SER A 591 1.56 -13.65 8.13
CA SER A 591 0.61 -13.87 9.21
C SER A 591 -0.24 -12.64 9.50
N ILE A 592 0.14 -11.46 9.03
CA ILE A 592 -0.67 -10.25 9.16
C ILE A 592 -1.73 -10.25 8.05
N PRO A 593 -3.02 -10.11 8.39
CA PRO A 593 -4.07 -9.99 7.40
C PRO A 593 -3.86 -8.77 6.47
N HIS A 594 -4.25 -8.86 5.21
CA HIS A 594 -4.30 -7.67 4.34
C HIS A 594 -5.51 -6.77 4.63
N GLY A 595 -6.67 -7.37 4.90
CA GLY A 595 -7.89 -6.71 5.41
C GLY A 595 -8.19 -7.14 6.85
N CYS A 596 -9.45 -7.10 7.31
CA CYS A 596 -9.87 -7.69 8.61
C CYS A 596 -9.16 -7.19 9.88
N GLY A 597 -8.56 -6.01 9.90
CA GLY A 597 -7.79 -5.48 11.04
C GLY A 597 -6.28 -5.59 10.88
N GLY A 598 -5.80 -5.96 9.70
CA GLY A 598 -4.39 -5.91 9.32
C GLY A 598 -4.05 -4.68 8.46
N PHE A 599 -3.23 -4.85 7.42
CA PHE A 599 -2.55 -3.74 6.73
C PHE A 599 -3.47 -2.60 6.27
N LEU A 600 -4.51 -2.89 5.48
CA LEU A 600 -5.45 -1.87 4.97
C LEU A 600 -6.09 -1.06 6.11
N ASP A 601 -6.48 -1.73 7.18
CA ASP A 601 -7.12 -1.08 8.32
C ASP A 601 -6.11 -0.25 9.11
N SER A 602 -4.91 -0.77 9.38
CA SER A 602 -3.88 -0.05 10.12
C SER A 602 -3.32 1.15 9.36
N ASP A 603 -3.01 1.01 8.07
CA ASP A 603 -2.44 2.07 7.24
C ASP A 603 -3.34 3.32 7.17
N THR A 604 -4.65 3.11 7.36
CA THR A 604 -5.66 4.17 7.35
C THR A 604 -6.11 4.62 8.73
N LEU A 605 -5.58 4.02 9.81
CA LEU A 605 -6.14 4.07 11.16
C LEU A 605 -7.66 3.85 11.16
N TYR A 606 -8.06 2.78 10.48
CA TYR A 606 -9.44 2.35 10.27
C TYR A 606 -10.26 3.47 9.65
N GLY A 607 -9.67 4.28 8.76
CA GLY A 607 -10.29 5.45 8.14
C GLY A 607 -10.20 6.78 8.91
N LEU A 608 -9.53 6.80 10.08
CA LEU A 608 -9.41 7.99 10.92
C LEU A 608 -8.11 8.78 10.70
N ALA A 609 -7.11 8.24 9.99
CA ALA A 609 -5.87 8.98 9.72
C ALA A 609 -6.13 10.34 9.05
N ARG A 610 -7.13 10.41 8.17
CA ARG A 610 -7.56 11.64 7.47
C ARG A 610 -8.15 12.71 8.39
N ASP A 611 -8.50 12.39 9.64
CA ASP A 611 -8.99 13.38 10.61
C ASP A 611 -7.84 14.14 11.29
N MET A 612 -6.62 13.59 11.25
CA MET A 612 -5.44 14.25 11.80
C MET A 612 -5.05 15.45 10.93
N PRO A 613 -4.53 16.53 11.55
CA PRO A 613 -3.97 17.65 10.80
C PRO A 613 -2.81 17.19 9.92
N ARG A 614 -2.67 17.79 8.75
CA ARG A 614 -1.62 17.44 7.79
C ARG A 614 -0.32 18.13 8.19
N SER A 615 0.72 17.34 8.45
CA SER A 615 2.07 17.86 8.70
C SER A 615 2.73 18.36 7.41
N PRO A 616 3.56 19.41 7.47
CA PRO A 616 4.52 19.69 6.39
C PRO A 616 5.54 18.56 6.20
N ARG A 617 5.83 17.79 7.28
CA ARG A 617 6.69 16.61 7.21
C ARG A 617 5.95 15.49 6.50
N ARG A 618 6.71 14.73 5.72
CA ARG A 618 6.23 13.59 4.93
C ARG A 618 7.41 12.70 4.60
N TYR A 619 7.15 11.45 4.26
CA TYR A 619 8.15 10.61 3.63
C TYR A 619 8.63 11.30 2.34
N THR A 620 9.93 11.41 2.17
CA THR A 620 10.53 11.72 0.86
C THR A 620 11.73 10.79 0.64
N ALA A 621 11.85 10.26 -0.57
CA ALA A 621 13.02 9.48 -0.99
C ALA A 621 14.17 10.37 -1.49
N GLU A 622 13.99 11.70 -1.41
CA GLU A 622 15.07 12.65 -1.68
C GLU A 622 16.28 12.30 -0.82
N ASN A 623 17.49 12.33 -1.35
CA ASN A 623 18.66 11.89 -0.60
C ASN A 623 19.91 12.62 -1.11
N SER A 624 21.01 12.61 -0.35
CA SER A 624 22.29 13.19 -0.78
C SER A 624 23.37 12.13 -0.93
N VAL A 625 24.41 12.45 -1.69
CA VAL A 625 25.59 11.59 -1.86
C VAL A 625 26.17 11.20 -0.50
N LYS A 626 26.13 12.14 0.46
CA LYS A 626 26.54 11.92 1.86
C LYS A 626 25.86 10.71 2.50
N TYR A 627 24.62 10.39 2.11
CA TYR A 627 23.79 9.35 2.69
C TYR A 627 23.44 8.25 1.67
N GLY A 628 24.35 8.01 0.72
CA GLY A 628 24.26 6.89 -0.21
C GLY A 628 23.41 7.16 -1.45
N ALA A 629 22.92 8.40 -1.63
CA ALA A 629 22.25 8.75 -2.87
C ALA A 629 23.24 8.76 -4.04
N PRO A 630 22.77 8.41 -5.23
CA PRO A 630 23.46 8.62 -6.49
C PRO A 630 24.11 10.00 -6.71
N ARG A 631 23.40 11.05 -6.29
CA ARG A 631 23.71 12.46 -6.44
C ARG A 631 22.93 13.25 -5.38
N ASP A 632 23.30 14.49 -5.15
CA ASP A 632 22.50 15.38 -4.29
C ASP A 632 21.20 15.72 -5.03
N THR A 633 20.05 15.49 -4.38
CA THR A 633 18.75 16.00 -4.85
C THR A 633 18.64 17.50 -4.58
N ASP A 634 17.56 18.13 -5.05
CA ASP A 634 17.32 19.56 -4.83
C ASP A 634 17.06 19.86 -3.33
N HIS A 635 16.49 18.89 -2.58
CA HIS A 635 16.12 19.02 -1.16
C HIS A 635 16.51 17.80 -0.30
N PRO A 636 17.80 17.42 -0.20
CA PRO A 636 18.24 16.26 0.57
C PRO A 636 17.97 16.40 2.07
N GLU A 637 17.67 17.62 2.55
CA GLU A 637 17.23 17.90 3.92
C GLU A 637 15.80 17.41 4.22
N LEU A 638 14.97 17.18 3.20
CA LEU A 638 13.59 16.70 3.37
C LEU A 638 13.50 15.18 3.50
N ARG A 639 14.62 14.47 3.31
CA ARG A 639 14.66 13.01 3.26
C ARG A 639 14.11 12.35 4.49
N GLN A 640 13.56 11.16 4.32
CA GLN A 640 13.25 10.28 5.44
C GLN A 640 14.55 9.76 6.09
N PRO A 641 14.83 10.08 7.38
CA PRO A 641 15.96 9.51 8.09
C PRO A 641 15.77 8.02 8.39
N LEU A 642 16.87 7.27 8.44
CA LEU A 642 16.87 5.87 8.83
C LEU A 642 16.94 5.71 10.36
N ALA A 643 16.41 4.60 10.89
CA ALA A 643 16.41 4.32 12.32
C ALA A 643 17.83 4.37 12.94
N LEU A 644 18.82 3.78 12.27
CA LEU A 644 20.22 3.81 12.72
C LEU A 644 20.84 5.21 12.71
N GLU A 645 20.40 6.08 11.81
CA GLU A 645 20.86 7.47 11.77
C GLU A 645 20.26 8.28 12.91
N ILE A 646 18.95 8.14 13.13
CA ILE A 646 18.28 8.78 14.26
C ILE A 646 18.86 8.29 15.58
N TRP A 647 19.26 7.03 15.67
CA TRP A 647 20.01 6.50 16.80
C TRP A 647 21.34 7.25 17.01
N ASP A 648 22.15 7.43 15.97
CA ASP A 648 23.43 8.15 16.05
C ASP A 648 23.23 9.64 16.41
N SER A 649 22.25 10.31 15.80
CA SER A 649 21.92 11.70 16.10
C SER A 649 21.41 11.88 17.54
N THR A 650 20.55 10.98 17.99
CA THR A 650 20.02 11.01 19.36
C THR A 650 21.11 10.76 20.38
N THR A 651 21.98 9.77 20.16
CA THR A 651 23.06 9.43 21.11
C THR A 651 24.17 10.47 21.16
N SER A 652 24.49 11.13 20.04
CA SER A 652 25.48 12.20 19.98
C SER A 652 25.03 13.51 20.65
N THR A 653 23.73 13.69 20.86
CA THR A 653 23.14 14.88 21.51
C THR A 653 22.72 14.63 22.96
N LEU A 654 23.10 13.49 23.54
CA LEU A 654 22.86 13.20 24.95
C LEU A 654 23.77 14.05 25.85
N GLU A 655 23.21 14.52 26.95
CA GLU A 655 23.98 15.16 28.01
C GLU A 655 25.00 14.17 28.61
N PRO A 656 26.22 14.61 28.99
CA PRO A 656 27.23 13.73 29.57
C PRO A 656 26.70 12.89 30.74
N GLY A 657 26.87 11.57 30.64
CA GLY A 657 26.41 10.61 31.65
C GLY A 657 24.94 10.20 31.53
N SER A 658 24.17 10.80 30.62
CA SER A 658 22.80 10.37 30.32
C SER A 658 22.78 9.11 29.46
N LYS A 659 21.73 8.31 29.63
CA LYS A 659 21.49 7.07 28.89
C LYS A 659 20.05 7.02 28.38
N ILE A 660 19.84 6.24 27.33
CA ILE A 660 18.55 6.08 26.67
C ILE A 660 17.74 4.97 27.35
N THR A 661 16.47 5.23 27.61
CA THR A 661 15.48 4.19 27.88
C THR A 661 14.73 3.87 26.60
N LEU A 662 14.66 2.60 26.23
CA LEU A 662 13.92 2.15 25.04
C LEU A 662 12.58 1.55 25.44
N LEU A 663 11.52 1.90 24.71
CA LEU A 663 10.25 1.18 24.73
C LEU A 663 10.05 0.57 23.34
N THR A 664 9.87 -0.73 23.26
CA THR A 664 9.63 -1.45 22.00
C THR A 664 8.23 -2.06 22.03
N ASN A 665 7.35 -1.60 21.15
CA ASN A 665 6.00 -2.11 21.00
C ASN A 665 5.77 -2.93 19.71
N GLY A 666 6.78 -3.06 18.86
CA GLY A 666 6.75 -3.86 17.66
C GLY A 666 7.77 -4.99 17.65
N PRO A 667 7.99 -5.64 16.49
CA PRO A 667 9.10 -6.57 16.30
C PRO A 667 10.44 -5.93 16.62
N LEU A 668 11.34 -6.71 17.21
CA LEU A 668 12.61 -6.22 17.79
C LEU A 668 13.71 -5.95 16.74
N THR A 669 13.35 -5.87 15.45
CA THR A 669 14.25 -5.75 14.30
C THR A 669 15.21 -4.55 14.44
N ASN A 670 14.67 -3.36 14.73
CA ASN A 670 15.46 -2.14 14.90
C ASN A 670 16.48 -2.26 16.03
N LEU A 671 16.04 -2.75 17.20
CA LEU A 671 16.92 -2.91 18.35
C LEU A 671 18.01 -3.96 18.10
N ALA A 672 17.67 -5.10 17.51
CA ALA A 672 18.66 -6.11 17.12
C ALA A 672 19.69 -5.53 16.12
N LYS A 673 19.24 -4.71 15.18
CA LYS A 673 20.12 -4.03 14.22
C LYS A 673 21.05 -3.02 14.90
N ILE A 674 20.53 -2.20 15.82
CA ILE A 674 21.34 -1.26 16.63
C ILE A 674 22.43 -2.03 17.39
N LEU A 675 22.07 -3.12 18.08
CA LEU A 675 23.01 -3.94 18.84
C LEU A 675 24.08 -4.57 17.96
N SER A 676 23.70 -5.03 16.76
CA SER A 676 24.61 -5.69 15.84
C SER A 676 25.55 -4.71 15.11
N SER A 677 25.08 -3.50 14.82
CA SER A 677 25.84 -2.50 14.06
C SER A 677 26.64 -1.51 14.92
N LYS A 678 26.31 -1.33 16.21
CA LYS A 678 26.90 -0.30 17.06
C LYS A 678 27.58 -0.91 18.30
N LYS A 679 28.91 -1.00 18.26
CA LYS A 679 29.74 -1.63 19.32
C LYS A 679 29.49 -1.11 20.74
N ASN A 680 29.10 0.16 20.89
CA ASN A 680 28.85 0.80 22.19
C ASN A 680 27.36 1.01 22.50
N ALA A 681 26.42 0.47 21.71
CA ALA A 681 24.99 0.71 21.96
C ALA A 681 24.54 0.24 23.35
N THR A 682 25.03 -0.91 23.80
CA THR A 682 24.67 -1.48 25.11
C THR A 682 25.04 -0.58 26.28
N SER A 683 26.14 0.18 26.20
CA SER A 683 26.56 1.09 27.28
C SER A 683 25.75 2.37 27.33
N LEU A 684 25.15 2.77 26.21
CA LEU A 684 24.30 3.94 26.05
C LEU A 684 22.83 3.67 26.41
N ILE A 685 22.43 2.40 26.48
CA ILE A 685 21.07 1.98 26.89
C ILE A 685 21.04 1.77 28.40
N GLN A 686 20.09 2.42 29.08
CA GLN A 686 19.84 2.26 30.51
C GLN A 686 18.99 1.02 30.81
N GLU A 687 17.87 0.91 30.11
CA GLU A 687 16.91 -0.19 30.22
C GLU A 687 16.03 -0.25 28.97
N VAL A 688 15.45 -1.42 28.71
CA VAL A 688 14.52 -1.66 27.60
C VAL A 688 13.23 -2.23 28.14
N TYR A 689 12.10 -1.60 27.81
CA TYR A 689 10.77 -2.14 28.02
C TYR A 689 10.31 -2.81 26.73
N ILE A 690 10.02 -4.10 26.80
CA ILE A 690 9.58 -4.90 25.65
C ILE A 690 8.11 -5.28 25.86
N VAL A 691 7.23 -4.75 25.01
CA VAL A 691 5.84 -5.20 24.95
C VAL A 691 5.74 -6.33 23.94
N GLY A 692 5.53 -7.54 24.46
CA GLY A 692 5.48 -8.74 23.65
C GLY A 692 5.90 -9.98 24.44
N GLY A 693 5.96 -11.10 23.74
CA GLY A 693 6.26 -12.40 24.33
C GLY A 693 5.08 -13.00 25.11
N HIS A 694 5.05 -14.32 25.14
CA HIS A 694 4.02 -15.09 25.86
C HIS A 694 4.68 -16.12 26.75
N LEU A 695 4.48 -16.01 28.06
CA LEU A 695 4.94 -16.99 29.04
C LEU A 695 3.75 -17.87 29.43
N SER A 696 3.68 -19.07 28.85
CA SER A 696 2.57 -19.99 29.10
C SER A 696 2.57 -20.51 30.55
N HIS A 697 1.40 -20.47 31.19
CA HIS A 697 1.17 -21.01 32.55
C HIS A 697 0.48 -22.39 32.55
N GLY A 698 0.32 -23.02 31.38
CA GLY A 698 -0.29 -24.35 31.22
C GLY A 698 -0.93 -24.55 29.84
N ASP A 699 -1.41 -25.75 29.58
CA ASP A 699 -1.87 -26.19 28.25
C ASP A 699 -3.04 -25.39 27.64
N ARG A 700 -3.77 -24.62 28.47
CA ARG A 700 -4.89 -23.78 28.03
C ARG A 700 -4.48 -22.32 27.72
N ASP A 701 -3.23 -21.96 27.98
CA ASP A 701 -2.73 -20.59 27.84
C ASP A 701 -1.95 -20.42 26.53
N SER A 702 -2.63 -19.92 25.50
CA SER A 702 -2.11 -19.74 24.15
C SER A 702 -1.56 -18.33 23.92
N GLY A 703 -0.65 -18.20 22.95
CA GLY A 703 -0.21 -16.93 22.39
C GLY A 703 -1.32 -16.22 21.62
N ASN A 704 -0.98 -15.15 20.90
CA ASN A 704 -1.92 -14.35 20.12
C ASN A 704 -1.76 -14.48 18.59
N VAL A 705 -0.80 -15.27 18.07
CA VAL A 705 -0.64 -15.53 16.62
C VAL A 705 -1.81 -16.39 16.10
N PHE A 706 -2.95 -15.74 15.83
CA PHE A 706 -4.21 -16.43 15.49
C PHE A 706 -4.29 -16.88 14.02
N THR A 707 -3.44 -16.34 13.15
CA THR A 707 -3.43 -16.58 11.70
C THR A 707 -2.53 -17.74 11.29
N VAL A 708 -1.71 -18.25 12.23
CA VAL A 708 -0.88 -19.45 12.05
C VAL A 708 -1.31 -20.48 13.11
N PRO A 709 -2.39 -21.25 12.88
CA PRO A 709 -3.01 -22.10 13.91
C PRO A 709 -2.09 -23.14 14.56
N LEU A 710 -1.01 -23.50 13.85
CA LEU A 710 -0.01 -24.45 14.34
C LEU A 710 0.99 -23.82 15.32
N ASN A 711 1.14 -22.49 15.34
CA ASN A 711 1.93 -21.78 16.34
C ASN A 711 1.06 -21.28 17.50
N LYS A 712 0.84 -22.16 18.48
CA LYS A 712 -0.09 -21.89 19.59
C LYS A 712 0.46 -21.00 20.70
N TYR A 713 1.77 -20.77 20.77
CA TYR A 713 2.40 -20.21 21.97
C TYR A 713 3.23 -18.96 21.71
N ALA A 714 3.44 -18.55 20.45
CA ALA A 714 4.13 -17.30 20.17
C ALA A 714 3.21 -16.08 20.36
N GLU A 715 3.83 -14.96 20.69
CA GLU A 715 3.22 -13.64 20.61
C GLU A 715 3.68 -12.98 19.29
N PHE A 716 2.82 -12.19 18.65
CA PHE A 716 3.05 -11.62 17.32
C PHE A 716 4.36 -10.86 17.16
N ASN A 717 4.71 -9.92 18.05
CA ASN A 717 5.97 -9.17 17.93
C ASN A 717 7.20 -10.10 17.94
N MET A 718 7.16 -11.15 18.77
CA MET A 718 8.21 -12.17 18.78
C MET A 718 8.17 -13.08 17.55
N PHE A 719 6.99 -13.37 17.01
CA PHE A 719 6.81 -14.22 15.83
C PHE A 719 7.23 -13.52 14.54
N LEU A 720 7.02 -12.21 14.43
CA LEU A 720 7.30 -11.43 13.23
C LEU A 720 8.79 -11.27 12.96
N ASP A 721 9.62 -11.18 14.01
CA ASP A 721 11.08 -11.28 13.90
C ASP A 721 11.69 -12.08 15.08
N PRO A 722 11.61 -13.42 15.03
CA PRO A 722 12.04 -14.28 16.13
C PRO A 722 13.56 -14.24 16.30
N LEU A 723 14.32 -14.00 15.22
CA LEU A 723 15.77 -13.91 15.27
C LEU A 723 16.22 -12.60 15.91
N ALA A 724 15.58 -11.47 15.59
CA ALA A 724 15.80 -10.23 16.32
C ALA A 724 15.44 -10.37 17.79
N ALA A 725 14.29 -10.97 18.10
CA ALA A 725 13.87 -11.22 19.47
C ALA A 725 14.91 -12.04 20.23
N LYS A 726 15.34 -13.19 19.68
CA LYS A 726 16.42 -13.99 20.27
C LYS A 726 17.69 -13.17 20.51
N THR A 727 18.12 -12.39 19.52
CA THR A 727 19.32 -11.54 19.61
C THR A 727 19.22 -10.51 20.74
N VAL A 728 18.07 -9.88 20.91
CA VAL A 728 17.84 -8.89 21.98
C VAL A 728 17.79 -9.56 23.35
N PHE A 729 17.07 -10.68 23.51
CA PHE A 729 16.98 -11.39 24.78
C PHE A 729 18.31 -12.02 25.22
N GLU A 730 19.18 -12.39 24.28
CA GLU A 730 20.54 -12.89 24.55
C GLU A 730 21.57 -11.77 24.81
N SER A 731 21.16 -10.50 24.70
CA SER A 731 22.03 -9.35 24.94
C SER A 731 22.22 -9.03 26.43
N PRO A 732 23.27 -8.27 26.83
CA PRO A 732 23.49 -7.89 28.22
C PRO A 732 22.61 -6.71 28.69
N LEU A 733 21.54 -6.37 27.95
CA LEU A 733 20.67 -5.25 28.28
C LEU A 733 19.83 -5.53 29.53
N ASN A 734 19.51 -4.47 30.28
CA ASN A 734 18.53 -4.55 31.36
C ASN A 734 17.11 -4.53 30.79
N ILE A 735 16.54 -5.71 30.58
CA ILE A 735 15.24 -5.90 29.94
C ILE A 735 14.12 -6.01 30.98
N THR A 736 13.04 -5.25 30.76
CA THR A 736 11.74 -5.40 31.41
C THR A 736 10.72 -5.88 30.38
N LEU A 737 10.30 -7.14 30.50
CA LEU A 737 9.29 -7.76 29.66
C LEU A 737 7.89 -7.47 30.19
N ILE A 738 7.01 -7.05 29.28
CA ILE A 738 5.58 -6.86 29.49
C ILE A 738 4.85 -7.94 28.67
N PRO A 739 4.71 -9.16 29.21
CA PRO A 739 4.21 -10.30 28.44
C PRO A 739 2.70 -10.23 28.20
N LEU A 740 2.24 -11.01 27.23
CA LEU A 740 0.83 -11.11 26.84
C LEU A 740 -0.12 -11.38 28.03
N GLY A 741 0.33 -12.15 29.02
CA GLY A 741 -0.46 -12.46 30.22
C GLY A 741 -0.85 -11.22 31.04
N VAL A 742 0.01 -10.20 31.16
CA VAL A 742 -0.33 -8.94 31.85
C VAL A 742 -1.08 -7.99 30.91
N GLN A 743 -0.73 -7.97 29.63
CA GLN A 743 -1.46 -7.19 28.61
C GLN A 743 -2.94 -7.54 28.58
N ARG A 744 -3.29 -8.84 28.56
CA ARG A 744 -4.68 -9.34 28.58
C ARG A 744 -5.48 -8.87 29.79
N LYS A 745 -4.85 -8.54 30.93
CA LYS A 745 -5.55 -8.02 32.13
C LYS A 745 -6.08 -6.60 31.93
N VAL A 746 -5.52 -5.85 30.98
CA VAL A 746 -5.89 -4.46 30.67
C VAL A 746 -6.58 -4.30 29.31
N SER A 747 -6.72 -5.37 28.53
CA SER A 747 -7.41 -5.35 27.22
C SER A 747 -8.95 -5.39 27.34
N SER A 748 -9.58 -4.29 27.81
CA SER A 748 -11.05 -4.18 27.87
C SER A 748 -11.56 -2.87 27.27
N PHE A 749 -12.17 -2.95 26.07
CA PHE A 749 -12.81 -1.83 25.40
C PHE A 749 -13.89 -1.13 26.26
N PRO A 750 -14.85 -1.83 26.89
CA PRO A 750 -15.86 -1.16 27.70
C PRO A 750 -15.26 -0.37 28.87
N LYS A 751 -14.20 -0.90 29.50
CA LYS A 751 -13.56 -0.23 30.64
C LYS A 751 -12.84 1.04 30.21
N ILE A 752 -12.00 0.99 29.18
CA ILE A 752 -11.26 2.16 28.68
C ILE A 752 -12.20 3.23 28.12
N LEU A 753 -13.20 2.84 27.32
CA LEU A 753 -14.18 3.77 26.73
C LEU A 753 -15.02 4.48 27.80
N ARG A 754 -15.38 3.78 28.89
CA ARG A 754 -16.09 4.38 30.01
C ARG A 754 -15.28 5.49 30.67
N ARG A 755 -13.96 5.31 30.85
CA ARG A 755 -13.10 6.33 31.47
C ARG A 755 -12.84 7.51 30.52
N LEU A 756 -12.77 7.26 29.22
CA LEU A 756 -12.64 8.32 28.22
C LEU A 756 -13.93 9.16 28.05
N CYS A 757 -15.08 8.73 28.58
CA CYS A 757 -16.37 9.40 28.38
C CYS A 757 -16.58 10.62 29.30
N LEU A 758 -15.73 11.64 29.15
CA LEU A 758 -15.83 12.94 29.84
C LEU A 758 -16.49 14.01 28.94
N LYS A 759 -17.09 15.05 29.55
CA LYS A 759 -17.77 16.14 28.83
C LYS A 759 -16.80 17.08 28.10
N ASN A 760 -15.65 17.39 28.72
CA ASN A 760 -14.63 18.29 28.17
C ASN A 760 -13.40 17.48 27.75
N LYS A 761 -13.43 16.89 26.55
CA LYS A 761 -12.31 16.11 26.01
C LYS A 761 -11.32 16.99 25.29
N THR A 762 -10.05 16.65 25.38
CA THR A 762 -9.01 17.15 24.48
C THR A 762 -9.16 16.53 23.09
N PRO A 763 -8.59 17.14 22.03
CA PRO A 763 -8.65 16.58 20.68
C PRO A 763 -8.10 15.14 20.60
N GLU A 764 -6.95 14.88 21.23
CA GLU A 764 -6.32 13.57 21.27
C GLU A 764 -7.17 12.52 22.03
N ALA A 765 -7.83 12.90 23.13
CA ALA A 765 -8.76 12.01 23.83
C ALA A 765 -10.01 11.71 23.00
N GLN A 766 -10.50 12.68 22.24
CA GLN A 766 -11.62 12.49 21.32
C GLN A 766 -11.24 11.56 20.16
N PHE A 767 -10.05 11.75 19.59
CA PHE A 767 -9.51 10.86 18.55
C PHE A 767 -9.38 9.43 19.07
N ALA A 768 -8.71 9.24 20.21
CA ALA A 768 -8.54 7.94 20.85
C ALA A 768 -9.90 7.27 21.15
N GLN A 769 -10.88 8.01 21.67
CA GLN A 769 -12.21 7.48 21.92
C GLN A 769 -12.89 7.01 20.63
N ARG A 770 -12.81 7.77 19.54
CA ARG A 770 -13.42 7.42 18.25
C ARG A 770 -12.78 6.16 17.66
N LEU A 771 -11.45 6.08 17.69
CA LEU A 771 -10.69 4.93 17.20
C LEU A 771 -11.04 3.67 18.01
N LEU A 772 -10.96 3.74 19.35
CA LEU A 772 -11.32 2.63 20.23
C LEU A 772 -12.79 2.21 20.10
N SER A 773 -13.71 3.16 19.88
CA SER A 773 -15.13 2.85 19.65
C SER A 773 -15.34 2.12 18.33
N ARG A 774 -14.59 2.51 17.28
CA ARG A 774 -14.62 1.83 15.98
C ARG A 774 -14.09 0.41 16.09
N LEU A 775 -12.94 0.20 16.72
CA LEU A 775 -12.39 -1.13 16.96
C LEU A 775 -13.35 -2.01 17.76
N TYR A 776 -13.92 -1.47 18.84
CA TYR A 776 -14.88 -2.21 19.65
C TYR A 776 -16.14 -2.56 18.85
N HIS A 777 -16.66 -1.64 18.05
CA HIS A 777 -17.81 -1.93 17.19
C HIS A 777 -17.51 -3.07 16.22
N LEU A 778 -16.37 -3.02 15.51
CA LEU A 778 -15.94 -4.07 14.58
C LEU A 778 -15.79 -5.42 15.28
N GLN A 779 -15.16 -5.44 16.46
CA GLN A 779 -15.02 -6.65 17.28
C GLN A 779 -16.39 -7.25 17.64
N GLN A 780 -17.41 -6.43 17.89
CA GLN A 780 -18.74 -6.91 18.24
C GLN A 780 -19.57 -7.34 17.03
N THR A 781 -19.36 -6.75 15.86
CA THR A 781 -20.22 -6.95 14.69
C THR A 781 -19.69 -7.98 13.71
N HIS A 782 -18.39 -8.27 13.71
CA HIS A 782 -17.81 -9.12 12.69
C HIS A 782 -16.70 -10.05 13.22
N TYR A 783 -16.85 -11.36 13.01
CA TYR A 783 -15.97 -12.38 13.59
C TYR A 783 -14.49 -12.25 13.21
N ARG A 784 -14.21 -11.73 12.02
CA ARG A 784 -12.84 -11.48 11.54
C ARG A 784 -12.10 -10.40 12.35
N TYR A 785 -12.83 -9.53 13.04
CA TYR A 785 -12.29 -8.50 13.92
C TYR A 785 -12.30 -8.92 15.40
N HIS A 786 -12.51 -10.20 15.72
CA HIS A 786 -12.52 -10.65 17.12
C HIS A 786 -11.18 -10.46 17.85
N HIS A 787 -10.08 -10.23 17.13
CA HIS A 787 -8.74 -10.07 17.71
C HIS A 787 -8.39 -8.63 18.10
N MET A 788 -9.28 -7.65 17.90
CA MET A 788 -8.98 -6.21 18.08
C MET A 788 -8.48 -5.85 19.49
N GLU A 789 -8.71 -6.68 20.51
CA GLU A 789 -8.22 -6.41 21.87
C GLU A 789 -6.69 -6.50 22.02
N ILE A 790 -5.97 -7.07 21.03
CA ILE A 790 -4.50 -7.14 21.06
C ILE A 790 -3.88 -5.73 21.17
N PHE A 791 -4.43 -4.75 20.44
CA PHE A 791 -3.92 -3.37 20.41
C PHE A 791 -4.08 -2.63 21.73
N LEU A 792 -5.01 -3.05 22.61
CA LEU A 792 -5.15 -2.44 23.94
C LEU A 792 -3.97 -2.80 24.84
N GLY A 793 -3.38 -3.98 24.63
CA GLY A 793 -2.24 -4.48 25.39
C GLY A 793 -0.98 -3.66 25.16
N GLU A 794 -0.77 -3.16 23.94
CA GLU A 794 0.39 -2.38 23.52
C GLU A 794 0.52 -1.04 24.26
N ILE A 795 -0.61 -0.43 24.61
CA ILE A 795 -0.66 0.83 25.38
C ILE A 795 0.02 0.68 26.75
N LEU A 796 -0.01 -0.54 27.32
CA LEU A 796 0.54 -0.81 28.64
C LEU A 796 2.03 -0.48 28.74
N GLY A 797 2.80 -0.62 27.66
CA GLY A 797 4.21 -0.26 27.64
C GLY A 797 4.46 1.19 28.04
N ALA A 798 3.73 2.11 27.39
CA ALA A 798 3.82 3.53 27.68
C ALA A 798 3.34 3.87 29.10
N VAL A 799 2.23 3.25 29.55
CA VAL A 799 1.68 3.47 30.91
C VAL A 799 2.61 2.94 31.99
N ALA A 800 3.25 1.78 31.80
CA ALA A 800 4.22 1.22 32.75
C ALA A 800 5.52 2.04 32.80
N LEU A 801 5.93 2.62 31.67
CA LEU A 801 7.14 3.43 31.58
C LEU A 801 6.98 4.81 32.22
N ALA A 802 5.86 5.48 31.96
CA ALA A 802 5.66 6.91 32.27
C ALA A 802 4.58 7.18 33.33
N GLY A 803 3.70 6.21 33.60
CA GLY A 803 2.64 6.33 34.60
C GLY A 803 3.15 6.19 36.04
N ASP A 804 2.29 6.54 36.99
CA ASP A 804 2.61 6.48 38.42
C ASP A 804 2.61 5.03 38.91
N ASN A 805 3.82 4.48 39.10
CA ASN A 805 4.03 3.12 39.60
C ASN A 805 3.52 2.90 41.03
N SER A 806 3.31 3.96 41.83
CA SER A 806 2.68 3.83 43.15
C SER A 806 1.18 3.50 43.05
N LEU A 807 0.54 3.88 41.93
CA LEU A 807 -0.84 3.55 41.62
C LEU A 807 -0.94 2.21 40.88
N LEU A 808 -0.11 1.98 39.86
CA LEU A 808 -0.11 0.74 39.07
C LEU A 808 0.29 -0.49 39.89
N LYS A 809 1.14 -0.31 40.91
CA LYS A 809 1.67 -1.36 41.80
C LYS A 809 2.14 -2.61 41.02
N PRO A 810 3.03 -2.46 40.02
CA PRO A 810 3.46 -3.59 39.21
C PRO A 810 4.22 -4.60 40.06
N THR A 811 3.85 -5.88 39.95
CA THR A 811 4.61 -6.99 40.53
C THR A 811 5.61 -7.47 39.50
N VAL A 812 6.90 -7.33 39.81
CA VAL A 812 8.00 -7.70 38.90
C VAL A 812 8.72 -8.92 39.45
N GLN A 813 8.95 -9.93 38.61
CA GLN A 813 9.75 -11.11 38.92
C GLN A 813 10.93 -11.22 37.96
N VAL A 814 12.06 -11.72 38.45
CA VAL A 814 13.19 -12.06 37.56
C VAL A 814 13.03 -13.50 37.11
N LYS A 815 12.91 -13.73 35.80
CA LYS A 815 12.76 -15.05 35.18
C LYS A 815 13.88 -15.28 34.17
N SER A 816 14.32 -16.52 34.03
CA SER A 816 15.32 -16.91 33.04
C SER A 816 14.60 -17.24 31.73
N ILE A 817 14.72 -16.37 30.72
CA ILE A 817 13.93 -16.35 29.50
C ILE A 817 14.79 -16.70 28.28
N LYS A 818 14.20 -17.44 27.34
CA LYS A 818 14.76 -17.76 26.02
C LYS A 818 13.69 -17.59 24.94
N VAL A 819 14.09 -17.15 23.75
CA VAL A 819 13.21 -17.08 22.57
C VAL A 819 13.61 -18.16 21.55
N ILE A 820 12.62 -18.87 21.01
CA ILE A 820 12.83 -19.88 19.97
C ILE A 820 12.86 -19.20 18.61
N ALA A 821 13.93 -19.44 17.85
CA ALA A 821 14.15 -18.92 16.50
C ALA A 821 15.00 -19.92 15.70
N GLU A 822 14.39 -21.04 15.32
CA GLU A 822 15.04 -22.17 14.65
C GLU A 822 14.68 -22.24 13.15
N GLY A 823 13.91 -21.29 12.64
CA GLY A 823 13.39 -21.30 11.27
C GLY A 823 12.16 -22.18 11.11
N ASN A 824 11.50 -22.58 12.20
CA ASN A 824 10.31 -23.39 12.20
C ASN A 824 9.11 -22.57 12.70
N GLU A 825 8.22 -22.20 11.77
CA GLU A 825 7.05 -21.36 12.05
C GLU A 825 6.09 -21.92 13.10
N TYR A 826 6.12 -23.22 13.37
CA TYR A 826 5.28 -23.84 14.41
C TYR A 826 5.72 -23.45 15.84
N LYS A 827 6.98 -23.03 16.00
CA LYS A 827 7.57 -22.74 17.32
C LYS A 827 8.37 -21.46 17.42
N ASP A 828 8.73 -20.86 16.29
CA ASP A 828 9.45 -19.61 16.30
C ASP A 828 8.62 -18.50 16.96
N GLY A 829 9.30 -17.59 17.65
CA GLY A 829 8.70 -16.52 18.46
C GLY A 829 8.21 -16.96 19.84
N GLN A 830 8.25 -18.26 20.16
CA GLN A 830 7.88 -18.72 21.50
C GLN A 830 8.88 -18.22 22.54
N THR A 831 8.35 -17.62 23.61
CA THR A 831 9.12 -17.15 24.76
C THR A 831 9.00 -18.18 25.88
N VAL A 832 10.11 -18.81 26.26
CA VAL A 832 10.11 -19.92 27.23
C VAL A 832 10.94 -19.60 28.46
N ILE A 833 10.53 -20.14 29.61
CA ILE A 833 11.33 -20.09 30.83
C ILE A 833 12.30 -21.28 30.79
N ASP A 834 13.59 -21.00 30.67
CA ASP A 834 14.66 -22.01 30.58
C ASP A 834 15.72 -21.73 31.64
N LYS A 835 15.73 -22.50 32.74
CA LYS A 835 16.66 -22.30 33.85
C LYS A 835 18.13 -22.54 33.50
N ASN A 836 18.42 -23.27 32.42
CA ASN A 836 19.78 -23.68 32.06
C ASN A 836 20.38 -22.78 30.98
N GLN A 837 19.57 -22.32 30.04
CA GLN A 837 20.01 -21.56 28.87
C GLN A 837 19.34 -20.19 28.72
N GLY A 838 18.43 -19.81 29.62
CA GLY A 838 17.76 -18.51 29.57
C GLY A 838 18.56 -17.38 30.21
N ILE A 839 18.28 -16.16 29.78
CA ILE A 839 18.83 -14.93 30.36
C ILE A 839 17.87 -14.37 31.40
N PHE A 840 18.40 -13.84 32.51
CA PHE A 840 17.58 -13.24 33.56
C PHE A 840 16.97 -11.91 33.09
N VAL A 841 15.65 -11.89 32.98
CA VAL A 841 14.85 -10.75 32.54
C VAL A 841 13.84 -10.38 33.62
N ARG A 842 13.60 -9.09 33.82
CA ARG A 842 12.52 -8.61 34.70
C ARG A 842 11.20 -8.77 33.96
N VAL A 843 10.22 -9.43 34.56
CA VAL A 843 8.91 -9.70 33.96
C VAL A 843 7.83 -9.05 34.80
N ILE A 844 6.98 -8.24 34.18
CA ILE A 844 5.78 -7.71 34.84
C ILE A 844 4.69 -8.80 34.84
N GLU A 845 4.41 -9.35 36.01
CA GLU A 845 3.43 -10.45 36.18
C GLU A 845 2.02 -9.93 36.43
N ASN A 846 1.92 -8.80 37.13
CA ASN A 846 0.65 -8.23 37.54
C ASN A 846 0.76 -6.73 37.77
N LEU A 847 -0.40 -6.06 37.71
CA LEU A 847 -0.59 -4.65 38.05
C LEU A 847 -2.07 -4.43 38.40
N ASP A 848 -2.41 -3.24 38.87
CA ASP A 848 -3.80 -2.82 39.10
C ASP A 848 -4.46 -2.37 37.77
N PRO A 849 -5.41 -3.14 37.20
CA PRO A 849 -6.02 -2.79 35.92
C PRO A 849 -6.89 -1.53 36.00
N GLU A 850 -7.53 -1.26 37.14
CA GLU A 850 -8.38 -0.08 37.28
C GLU A 850 -7.52 1.19 37.31
N ALA A 851 -6.38 1.15 38.03
CA ALA A 851 -5.40 2.23 38.00
C ALA A 851 -4.86 2.47 36.57
N TYR A 852 -4.63 1.42 35.79
CA TYR A 852 -4.21 1.55 34.38
C TYR A 852 -5.23 2.35 33.55
N TYR A 853 -6.53 1.99 33.61
CA TYR A 853 -7.55 2.69 32.83
C TYR A 853 -7.71 4.14 33.24
N ASP A 854 -7.63 4.41 34.54
CA ASP A 854 -7.75 5.76 35.09
C ASP A 854 -6.54 6.60 34.68
N LEU A 855 -5.31 6.07 34.78
CA LEU A 855 -4.10 6.76 34.33
C LEU A 855 -4.15 7.10 32.84
N PHE A 856 -4.48 6.13 31.99
CA PHE A 856 -4.56 6.36 30.55
C PHE A 856 -5.58 7.46 30.22
N ALA A 857 -6.80 7.34 30.73
CA ALA A 857 -7.85 8.30 30.40
C ALA A 857 -7.60 9.69 31.02
N ASN A 858 -7.09 9.78 32.24
CA ASN A 858 -6.79 11.05 32.89
C ASN A 858 -5.69 11.80 32.16
N GLU A 859 -4.64 11.11 31.74
CA GLU A 859 -3.52 11.72 31.03
C GLU A 859 -3.97 12.26 29.67
N LEU A 860 -4.72 11.47 28.89
CA LEU A 860 -5.25 11.92 27.60
C LEU A 860 -6.21 13.11 27.76
N ASN A 861 -7.08 13.13 28.77
CA ASN A 861 -8.02 14.24 29.00
C ASN A 861 -7.41 15.47 29.68
N SER A 862 -6.18 15.38 30.18
CA SER A 862 -5.46 16.50 30.78
C SER A 862 -5.30 17.64 29.77
N LYS A 863 -5.42 18.91 30.18
CA LYS A 863 -5.12 20.03 29.26
C LYS A 863 -3.63 20.29 29.09
N ASN A 864 -2.79 19.71 29.96
CA ASN A 864 -1.35 19.84 29.84
C ASN A 864 -0.88 19.11 28.58
N GLN A 865 -0.02 19.76 27.79
CA GLN A 865 0.53 19.18 26.56
C GLN A 865 -0.55 18.64 25.60
N SER A 866 -1.72 19.29 25.57
CA SER A 866 -2.79 18.94 24.63
C SER A 866 -2.46 19.40 23.22
N ALA A 867 -3.12 18.83 22.21
CA ALA A 867 -2.93 19.16 20.82
C ALA A 867 -2.96 20.68 20.56
N VAL A 868 -1.98 21.18 19.81
CA VAL A 868 -1.91 22.59 19.36
C VAL A 868 -2.85 22.84 18.19
N ILE A 869 -3.22 21.78 17.47
CA ILE A 869 -4.20 21.76 16.41
C ILE A 869 -4.90 20.41 16.42
N GLY A 870 -6.21 20.40 16.65
CA GLY A 870 -6.93 19.19 17.04
C GLY A 870 -7.43 18.31 15.90
N SER A 871 -7.48 18.82 14.66
CA SER A 871 -7.99 18.07 13.50
C SER A 871 -7.65 18.75 12.18
N PHE A 872 -7.76 18.00 11.08
CA PHE A 872 -7.69 18.56 9.74
C PHE A 872 -8.78 19.61 9.47
N ASP A 873 -10.00 19.41 9.99
CA ASP A 873 -11.08 20.38 9.83
C ASP A 873 -10.79 21.72 10.53
N GLU A 874 -10.11 21.67 11.68
CA GLU A 874 -9.59 22.87 12.33
C GLU A 874 -8.52 23.56 11.48
N GLN A 875 -7.59 22.78 10.94
CA GLN A 875 -6.53 23.28 10.07
C GLN A 875 -7.06 23.95 8.80
N LYS A 876 -8.03 23.32 8.12
CA LYS A 876 -8.74 23.91 6.98
C LYS A 876 -9.36 25.26 7.34
N ARG A 877 -10.06 25.36 8.48
CA ARG A 877 -10.66 26.63 8.93
C ARG A 877 -9.61 27.72 9.17
N MET A 878 -8.42 27.35 9.63
CA MET A 878 -7.30 28.29 9.81
C MET A 878 -6.79 28.78 8.45
N TRP A 879 -6.60 27.90 7.47
CA TRP A 879 -6.12 28.28 6.14
C TRP A 879 -7.17 28.97 5.27
N SER A 880 -8.46 28.83 5.57
CA SER A 880 -9.55 29.51 4.86
C SER A 880 -9.84 30.93 5.34
N LYS A 881 -9.29 31.37 6.48
CA LYS A 881 -9.57 32.69 7.08
C LYS A 881 -8.28 33.51 7.22
N PRO A 882 -8.35 34.85 7.10
CA PRO A 882 -7.19 35.68 7.37
C PRO A 882 -6.72 35.44 8.81
N PRO A 883 -5.39 35.44 9.06
CA PRO A 883 -4.88 35.30 10.41
C PRO A 883 -5.46 36.42 11.26
N VAL A 884 -6.08 36.05 12.39
CA VAL A 884 -6.52 37.03 13.38
C VAL A 884 -5.26 37.76 13.84
N ASN A 885 -5.26 39.10 13.86
CA ASN A 885 -4.20 39.93 14.45
C ASN A 885 -4.08 39.63 15.96
N GLN A 886 -3.56 38.46 16.29
CA GLN A 886 -3.05 38.13 17.61
C GLN A 886 -1.58 38.53 17.56
N THR A 887 -1.26 39.59 18.29
CA THR A 887 0.09 39.92 18.72
C THR A 887 0.82 38.64 19.11
N GLN A 888 1.73 38.17 18.26
CA GLN A 888 2.62 37.07 18.58
C GLN A 888 3.51 37.51 19.75
N SER A 889 3.17 37.08 20.96
CA SER A 889 4.20 36.85 21.96
C SER A 889 4.86 35.50 21.62
N PRO A 890 6.19 35.42 21.56
CA PRO A 890 6.87 34.14 21.34
C PRO A 890 6.56 33.23 22.54
N ILE A 891 5.99 32.06 22.28
CA ILE A 891 5.88 30.95 23.23
C ILE A 891 6.97 29.95 22.88
#